data_AF-A0A1V6QXN8-F1
#
_entry.id   AF-A0A1V6QXN8-F1
#
_cell.length_a   1.000
_cell.length_b   1.000
_cell.length_c   1.000
_cell.angle_alpha   90.00
_cell.angle_beta   90.00
_cell.angle_gamma   90.00
#
_symmetry.space_group_name_H-M   'P 1'
#
loop_
_entity.id
_entity.type
_entity.pdbx_description
1 polymer ?
#
loop_
_entity_poly.entity_id
_entity_poly.type
_entity_poly.pdbx_seq_one_letter_code
_entity_poly.pdbx_strand_id
1 'polypeptide(L)'
;MSEFNILTPNAMLGYGYRAEHFWYGIEKFAPKAIIVDSGSTDGGPYKLGLNKMTCGRDSYIRDLTPILQACFHNKIQVLIGSVGGDGSDKHVQEMFEIVQEIAAKESFSFKVATISAGFQRDLLKHRIISQKVGPCGPVEELTVESADRAIDIVAQMGAEPFLKALETSPDIILGGRCYDPAPFAAFSMHHGVRAGVAWHMGKIMECGGICALPKGRSMIATMREDSFDLTPLSPKERCTPLSVAAHTLYEKTRPDRLPGPGGVLVLDDASYEQLTEKTVRVSGAEFIPTTVYQVKLEGVEKLGYRTIFIGGVRDPILIGQIDTFLADVRAYTQNLFPELDKSPQCQLLFHFYGRNGTMGPIEPTPVAGHDLGILGEVVAPSQELSYTIANNARASILHMPYKNQVATTGNFASPLSPHETAAGPVFRFNVYHLVDLIAGEEINLFPISIRMIANNPPSSENAVPLGLSVSEREKLLSETLVSLSFKPIPQGECQMMDIAKIIRSKNSGPFEMTFDIMFDTTEAYERVKNANILTNERVMSLYHLQPEDIIVNMFFEPALAWKCTIRRPWEQGTVGERDTLGTQQHGPLMTIAVPVALDSTVGTSVFGNPGASATPQDRSNFSPKDSVDHLWTTLGLPAASLEKLQLPGHGLGLPSSFKIAHIAQASIGLSALLAAQIHAHRSHSALPTVTVPLQHAAIEFKSERLYTLADKPAPSPWGPIGGLHKTSDGYVRVHDSFPNHRDGALALVGCKPKATRAELGSKIKEWCSVDLEAAAFENRLVISALRSYAQWDVLPQARKIADFPITLRKLCDGPIGLPPTMQSRSDKALRGFRVLELSRVIAAPLSGKTLSAHGADVLWVTSPNLPDLPTMDRDFGRGKRTIQLDLNSPSDQNELSQLLEEAHVFVQGFRPGGVAHRGFSPDALSKRFQHRNIICANMSAYGPDGPWSDKRGFDSLIQTCAGMNISEAEHFGAEEAARPTPCQILDHAGGYFLAAGIEAALYKQATEGGSWQVDVSLAGVMKYLRSLGQFEGKSGFETQDFTCTKDVPEEYLETRETGFGKMTAVRHSASLEGVEVGWDIMPKPLGSDEKKWL
;
A
#
# COMPACT_ATOMS: atom_id res chain seq x y z
N MET A 1 -37.71 0.63 -3.59
CA MET A 1 -38.16 -0.58 -2.87
C MET A 1 -38.43 -0.24 -1.40
N SER A 2 -39.16 -1.06 -0.66
CA SER A 2 -39.41 -0.85 0.77
C SER A 2 -38.19 -1.24 1.62
N GLU A 3 -37.85 -0.38 2.59
CA GLU A 3 -36.87 -0.65 3.64
C GLU A 3 -37.17 -1.96 4.40
N PHE A 4 -36.13 -2.67 4.85
CA PHE A 4 -36.28 -3.88 5.68
C PHE A 4 -35.13 -4.05 6.67
N ASN A 5 -35.35 -4.85 7.72
CA ASN A 5 -34.37 -5.06 8.80
C ASN A 5 -33.79 -6.48 8.79
N ILE A 6 -32.49 -6.59 9.09
CA ILE A 6 -31.77 -7.84 9.36
C ILE A 6 -31.25 -7.78 10.80
N LEU A 7 -31.46 -8.85 11.58
CA LEU A 7 -30.96 -8.98 12.94
C LEU A 7 -29.79 -9.97 12.99
N THR A 8 -28.66 -9.54 13.55
CA THR A 8 -27.57 -10.45 13.94
C THR A 8 -27.50 -10.53 15.47
N PRO A 9 -27.83 -11.67 16.09
CA PRO A 9 -27.80 -11.81 17.54
C PRO A 9 -26.38 -11.89 18.09
N ASN A 10 -25.46 -12.51 17.35
CA ASN A 10 -24.06 -12.65 17.70
C ASN A 10 -23.20 -12.99 16.47
N ALA A 11 -21.89 -12.80 16.56
CA ALA A 11 -20.89 -13.13 15.54
C ALA A 11 -20.57 -14.62 15.40
N MET A 12 -20.93 -15.43 16.40
CA MET A 12 -20.67 -16.87 16.41
C MET A 12 -21.75 -17.55 17.23
N LEU A 13 -22.43 -18.51 16.63
CA LEU A 13 -23.44 -19.29 17.33
C LEU A 13 -22.77 -20.19 18.40
N GLY A 14 -23.40 -20.32 19.57
CA GLY A 14 -22.87 -21.05 20.72
C GLY A 14 -22.10 -20.19 21.71
N TYR A 15 -21.61 -19.01 21.32
CA TYR A 15 -20.93 -18.07 22.23
C TYR A 15 -21.91 -17.34 23.16
N GLY A 16 -23.21 -17.39 22.88
CA GLY A 16 -24.27 -16.76 23.68
C GLY A 16 -24.55 -15.31 23.33
N TYR A 17 -25.79 -14.89 23.56
CA TYR A 17 -26.25 -13.51 23.50
C TYR A 17 -27.34 -13.28 24.55
N ARG A 18 -27.65 -12.01 24.83
CA ARG A 18 -28.69 -11.65 25.79
C ARG A 18 -30.06 -11.80 25.15
N ALA A 19 -30.87 -12.74 25.66
CA ALA A 19 -32.19 -13.04 25.10
C ALA A 19 -33.11 -11.83 25.11
N GLU A 20 -33.00 -10.97 26.13
CA GLU A 20 -33.77 -9.73 26.24
C GLU A 20 -33.45 -8.73 25.12
N HIS A 21 -32.18 -8.63 24.69
CA HIS A 21 -31.80 -7.76 23.57
C HIS A 21 -32.29 -8.33 22.24
N PHE A 22 -32.21 -9.65 22.08
CA PHE A 22 -32.72 -10.35 20.91
C PHE A 22 -34.22 -10.12 20.73
N TRP A 23 -35.03 -10.43 21.76
CA TRP A 23 -36.49 -10.25 21.70
C TRP A 23 -36.88 -8.77 21.56
N TYR A 24 -36.16 -7.84 22.18
CA TYR A 24 -36.32 -6.41 21.91
C TYR A 24 -36.14 -6.08 20.43
N GLY A 25 -35.12 -6.65 19.79
CA GLY A 25 -34.86 -6.50 18.36
C GLY A 25 -36.01 -7.02 17.49
N ILE A 26 -36.52 -8.21 17.82
CA ILE A 26 -37.65 -8.83 17.12
C ILE A 26 -38.90 -7.94 17.24
N GLU A 27 -39.29 -7.56 18.45
CA GLU A 27 -40.51 -6.80 18.71
C GLU A 27 -40.47 -5.36 18.18
N LYS A 28 -39.30 -4.70 18.25
CA LYS A 28 -39.17 -3.30 17.86
C LYS A 28 -38.95 -3.11 16.36
N PHE A 29 -38.14 -3.97 15.74
CA PHE A 29 -37.70 -3.77 14.35
C PHE A 29 -38.35 -4.72 13.36
N ALA A 30 -39.08 -5.75 13.81
CA ALA A 30 -39.75 -6.73 12.96
C ALA A 30 -38.85 -7.20 11.78
N PRO A 31 -37.66 -7.77 12.08
CA PRO A 31 -36.68 -8.10 11.05
C PRO A 31 -37.23 -9.15 10.08
N LYS A 32 -36.90 -9.01 8.79
CA LYS A 32 -37.25 -10.02 7.77
C LYS A 32 -36.38 -11.26 7.88
N ALA A 33 -35.15 -11.09 8.36
CA ALA A 33 -34.23 -12.20 8.58
C ALA A 33 -33.42 -12.07 9.85
N ILE A 34 -33.10 -13.21 10.43
CA ILE A 34 -32.03 -13.40 11.41
C ILE A 34 -30.88 -14.07 10.68
N ILE A 35 -29.73 -13.42 10.61
CA ILE A 35 -28.57 -13.93 9.89
C ILE A 35 -27.38 -14.02 10.84
N VAL A 36 -26.68 -15.14 10.81
CA VAL A 36 -25.45 -15.38 11.59
C VAL A 36 -24.45 -16.06 10.67
N ASP A 37 -23.27 -15.47 10.47
CA ASP A 37 -22.14 -16.27 10.02
C ASP A 37 -21.48 -16.90 11.26
N SER A 38 -21.23 -18.20 11.22
CA SER A 38 -20.54 -18.93 12.30
C SER A 38 -19.16 -19.39 11.86
N GLY A 39 -18.56 -18.67 10.91
CA GLY A 39 -17.28 -18.99 10.29
C GLY A 39 -16.11 -18.58 11.17
N SER A 40 -15.12 -19.45 11.34
CA SER A 40 -13.85 -19.03 11.94
C SER A 40 -12.71 -19.99 11.66
N THR A 41 -11.62 -19.46 11.11
CA THR A 41 -10.31 -20.14 11.08
C THR A 41 -9.39 -19.71 12.23
N ASP A 42 -9.86 -18.83 13.12
CA ASP A 42 -9.06 -18.27 14.22
C ASP A 42 -8.56 -19.34 15.20
N GLY A 43 -9.33 -20.41 15.37
CA GLY A 43 -8.96 -21.56 16.22
C GLY A 43 -7.82 -22.41 15.65
N GLY A 44 -7.34 -22.14 14.43
CA GLY A 44 -6.35 -22.95 13.74
C GLY A 44 -6.92 -24.26 13.16
N PRO A 45 -6.07 -25.15 12.65
CA PRO A 45 -6.46 -26.30 11.82
C PRO A 45 -7.13 -27.45 12.61
N TYR A 46 -7.15 -27.36 13.93
CA TYR A 46 -7.53 -28.47 14.81
C TYR A 46 -8.99 -28.89 14.67
N LYS A 47 -9.91 -27.92 14.54
CA LYS A 47 -11.35 -28.18 14.50
C LYS A 47 -11.76 -28.88 13.20
N LEU A 48 -11.25 -28.39 12.07
CA LEU A 48 -11.43 -29.02 10.77
C LEU A 48 -10.78 -30.41 10.75
N GLY A 49 -9.58 -30.55 11.32
CA GLY A 49 -8.85 -31.82 11.36
C GLY A 49 -9.53 -32.93 12.16
N LEU A 50 -10.30 -32.56 13.18
CA LEU A 50 -11.13 -33.48 13.95
C LEU A 50 -12.59 -33.55 13.48
N ASN A 51 -12.99 -32.67 12.56
CA ASN A 51 -14.37 -32.54 12.12
C ASN A 51 -15.32 -32.39 13.34
N LYS A 52 -14.97 -31.44 14.21
CA LYS A 52 -15.66 -31.13 15.47
C LYS A 52 -16.01 -29.66 15.52
N MET A 53 -17.26 -29.37 15.86
CA MET A 53 -17.73 -28.00 16.04
C MET A 53 -16.91 -27.19 17.08
N THR A 54 -16.92 -25.88 16.92
CA THR A 54 -16.20 -24.95 17.82
C THR A 54 -16.71 -25.05 19.25
N CYS A 55 -18.03 -24.93 19.46
CA CYS A 55 -18.68 -25.03 20.76
C CYS A 55 -19.23 -26.42 21.05
N GLY A 56 -19.58 -26.68 22.31
CA GLY A 56 -20.35 -27.86 22.70
C GLY A 56 -21.79 -27.77 22.18
N ARG A 57 -22.41 -28.94 21.94
CA ARG A 57 -23.76 -29.07 21.37
C ARG A 57 -24.81 -28.26 22.13
N ASP A 58 -24.83 -28.34 23.46
CA ASP A 58 -25.82 -27.64 24.31
C ASP A 58 -25.77 -26.12 24.15
N SER A 59 -24.59 -25.55 23.85
CA SER A 59 -24.46 -24.13 23.57
C SER A 59 -25.20 -23.71 22.30
N TYR A 60 -25.16 -24.54 21.25
CA TYR A 60 -25.91 -24.31 20.02
C TYR A 60 -27.41 -24.44 20.25
N ILE A 61 -27.85 -25.46 21.02
CA ILE A 61 -29.26 -25.64 21.38
C ILE A 61 -29.79 -24.40 22.12
N ARG A 62 -29.05 -23.91 23.12
CA ARG A 62 -29.39 -22.70 23.89
C ARG A 62 -29.59 -21.49 22.98
N ASP A 63 -28.67 -21.25 22.04
CA ASP A 63 -28.69 -20.05 21.20
C ASP A 63 -29.71 -20.16 20.05
N LEU A 64 -29.97 -21.36 19.51
CA LEU A 64 -30.92 -21.57 18.42
C LEU A 64 -32.37 -21.60 18.87
N THR A 65 -32.67 -22.12 20.05
CA THR A 65 -34.05 -22.25 20.54
C THR A 65 -34.87 -20.95 20.39
N PRO A 66 -34.43 -19.80 20.92
CA PRO A 66 -35.14 -18.52 20.73
C PRO A 66 -35.16 -18.03 19.26
N ILE A 67 -34.12 -18.33 18.45
CA ILE A 67 -34.11 -17.98 17.01
C ILE A 67 -35.19 -18.74 16.26
N LEU A 68 -35.33 -20.05 16.51
CA LEU A 68 -36.34 -20.90 15.89
C LEU A 68 -37.75 -20.57 16.37
N GLN A 69 -37.92 -20.20 17.64
CA GLN A 69 -39.17 -19.66 18.17
C GLN A 69 -39.56 -18.38 17.42
N ALA A 70 -38.64 -17.42 17.26
CA ALA A 70 -38.90 -16.19 16.51
C ALA A 70 -39.24 -16.48 15.04
N CYS A 71 -38.50 -17.38 14.39
CA CYS A 71 -38.76 -17.85 13.03
C CYS A 71 -40.19 -18.40 12.87
N PHE A 72 -40.59 -19.35 13.72
CA PHE A 72 -41.89 -20.01 13.63
C PHE A 72 -43.06 -19.04 13.87
N HIS A 73 -42.98 -18.25 14.93
CA HIS A 73 -44.08 -17.38 15.39
C HIS A 73 -44.20 -16.08 14.59
N ASN A 74 -43.09 -15.50 14.12
CA ASN A 74 -43.07 -14.20 13.43
C ASN A 74 -42.81 -14.33 11.92
N LYS A 75 -42.62 -15.55 11.39
CA LYS A 75 -42.33 -15.82 9.97
C LYS A 75 -41.08 -15.12 9.47
N ILE A 76 -40.04 -15.12 10.30
CA ILE A 76 -38.73 -14.52 10.04
C ILE A 76 -37.82 -15.60 9.43
N GLN A 77 -37.15 -15.30 8.31
CA GLN A 77 -36.20 -16.25 7.72
C GLN A 77 -34.90 -16.33 8.52
N VAL A 78 -34.32 -17.52 8.63
CA VAL A 78 -33.06 -17.73 9.35
C VAL A 78 -31.99 -18.21 8.38
N LEU A 79 -30.86 -17.50 8.31
CA LEU A 79 -29.72 -17.91 7.50
C LEU A 79 -28.50 -18.06 8.41
N ILE A 80 -27.87 -19.24 8.37
CA ILE A 80 -26.64 -19.50 9.12
C ILE A 80 -25.55 -19.92 8.14
N GLY A 81 -24.51 -19.12 8.02
CA GLY A 81 -23.31 -19.39 7.23
C GLY A 81 -22.25 -20.13 8.04
N SER A 82 -21.38 -20.88 7.37
CA SER A 82 -20.22 -21.58 7.97
C SER A 82 -20.57 -22.31 9.27
N VAL A 83 -21.67 -23.05 9.27
CA VAL A 83 -22.22 -23.67 10.49
C VAL A 83 -21.16 -24.48 11.26
N GLY A 84 -21.16 -24.32 12.58
CA GLY A 84 -20.28 -25.06 13.48
C GLY A 84 -18.83 -24.58 13.56
N GLY A 85 -18.42 -23.53 12.83
CA GLY A 85 -17.05 -23.01 12.81
C GLY A 85 -16.43 -23.11 11.42
N ASP A 86 -15.94 -24.30 11.07
CA ASP A 86 -15.27 -24.52 9.79
C ASP A 86 -16.23 -24.81 8.64
N GLY A 87 -17.52 -25.04 8.92
CA GLY A 87 -18.54 -25.24 7.88
C GLY A 87 -18.37 -26.51 7.03
N SER A 88 -17.79 -27.60 7.56
CA SER A 88 -17.77 -28.89 6.84
C SER A 88 -19.16 -29.48 6.68
N ASP A 89 -19.33 -30.41 5.73
CA ASP A 89 -20.63 -31.05 5.47
C ASP A 89 -21.15 -31.82 6.70
N LYS A 90 -20.24 -32.33 7.54
CA LYS A 90 -20.60 -32.95 8.82
C LYS A 90 -21.17 -31.93 9.80
N HIS A 91 -20.61 -30.72 9.86
CA HIS A 91 -21.16 -29.65 10.69
C HIS A 91 -22.55 -29.23 10.21
N VAL A 92 -22.78 -29.18 8.89
CA VAL A 92 -24.11 -28.90 8.32
C VAL A 92 -25.13 -29.95 8.76
N GLN A 93 -24.77 -31.23 8.68
CA GLN A 93 -25.65 -32.32 9.10
C GLN A 93 -25.94 -32.30 10.61
N GLU A 94 -24.92 -32.11 11.45
CA GLU A 94 -25.12 -32.03 12.91
C GLU A 94 -25.94 -30.79 13.32
N MET A 95 -25.77 -29.65 12.62
CA MET A 95 -26.60 -28.46 12.84
C MET A 95 -28.07 -28.69 12.43
N PHE A 96 -28.29 -29.38 11.31
CA PHE A 96 -29.62 -29.79 10.89
C PHE A 96 -30.30 -30.70 11.94
N GLU A 97 -29.55 -31.64 12.53
CA GLU A 97 -30.06 -32.49 13.62
C GLU A 97 -30.44 -31.69 14.87
N ILE A 98 -29.67 -30.65 15.22
CA ILE A 98 -30.03 -29.74 16.32
C ILE A 98 -31.34 -29.01 16.02
N VAL A 99 -31.52 -28.53 14.78
CA VAL A 99 -32.77 -27.89 14.34
C VAL A 99 -33.94 -28.88 14.43
N GLN A 100 -33.76 -30.14 13.99
CA GLN A 100 -34.77 -31.18 14.10
C GLN A 100 -35.15 -31.48 15.56
N GLU A 101 -34.16 -31.56 16.45
CA GLU A 101 -34.36 -31.82 17.88
C GLU A 101 -35.20 -30.72 18.53
N ILE A 102 -34.84 -29.45 18.31
CA ILE A 102 -35.59 -28.31 18.83
C ILE A 102 -37.00 -28.27 18.22
N ALA A 103 -37.13 -28.48 16.91
CA ALA A 103 -38.41 -28.48 16.22
C ALA A 103 -39.34 -29.59 16.75
N ALA A 104 -38.81 -30.79 17.03
CA ALA A 104 -39.58 -31.88 17.62
C ALA A 104 -40.04 -31.55 19.06
N LYS A 105 -39.15 -30.98 19.87
CA LYS A 105 -39.45 -30.59 21.26
C LYS A 105 -40.54 -29.51 21.33
N GLU A 106 -40.45 -28.50 20.46
CA GLU A 106 -41.37 -27.36 20.44
C GLU A 106 -42.58 -27.57 19.50
N SER A 107 -42.65 -28.72 18.82
CA SER A 107 -43.68 -29.05 17.83
C SER A 107 -43.76 -28.07 16.65
N PHE A 108 -42.61 -27.57 16.18
CA PHE A 108 -42.50 -26.67 15.04
C PHE A 108 -42.31 -27.42 13.73
N SER A 109 -42.86 -26.87 12.64
CA SER A 109 -42.61 -27.34 11.28
C SER A 109 -41.85 -26.28 10.50
N PHE A 110 -40.82 -26.70 9.76
CA PHE A 110 -39.94 -25.83 8.98
C PHE A 110 -39.59 -26.43 7.63
N LYS A 111 -39.50 -25.58 6.62
CA LYS A 111 -38.81 -25.85 5.36
C LYS A 111 -37.34 -25.44 5.50
N VAL A 112 -36.43 -26.41 5.49
CA VAL A 112 -35.00 -26.18 5.71
C VAL A 112 -34.23 -26.47 4.44
N ALA A 113 -33.40 -25.52 4.01
CA ALA A 113 -32.41 -25.70 2.96
C ALA A 113 -31.02 -25.91 3.60
N THR A 114 -30.26 -26.88 3.11
CA THR A 114 -28.85 -27.11 3.50
C THR A 114 -27.95 -26.96 2.29
N ILE A 115 -26.81 -26.30 2.44
CA ILE A 115 -25.82 -26.08 1.36
C ILE A 115 -24.49 -26.71 1.79
N SER A 116 -24.01 -27.70 1.04
CA SER A 116 -22.71 -28.35 1.29
C SER A 116 -21.54 -27.51 0.78
N ALA A 117 -20.37 -27.69 1.38
CA ALA A 117 -19.14 -26.97 1.04
C ALA A 117 -17.92 -27.88 0.79
N GLY A 118 -18.07 -29.21 0.94
CA GLY A 118 -16.99 -30.16 0.64
C GLY A 118 -16.54 -30.07 -0.82
N PHE A 119 -15.22 -30.00 -1.05
CA PHE A 119 -14.64 -29.92 -2.39
C PHE A 119 -14.13 -31.28 -2.88
N GLN A 120 -14.47 -31.65 -4.11
CA GLN A 120 -14.09 -32.95 -4.67
C GLN A 120 -12.58 -33.03 -4.93
N ARG A 121 -11.91 -34.01 -4.31
CA ARG A 121 -10.45 -34.19 -4.43
C ARG A 121 -10.00 -34.46 -5.86
N ASP A 122 -10.73 -35.28 -6.61
CA ASP A 122 -10.37 -35.58 -8.01
C ASP A 122 -10.46 -34.33 -8.90
N LEU A 123 -11.47 -33.48 -8.67
CA LEU A 123 -11.58 -32.20 -9.34
C LEU A 123 -10.41 -31.27 -8.96
N LEU A 124 -10.05 -31.20 -7.67
CA LEU A 124 -8.91 -30.42 -7.22
C LEU A 124 -7.61 -30.87 -7.87
N LYS A 125 -7.34 -32.18 -7.89
CA LYS A 125 -6.15 -32.76 -8.54
C LYS A 125 -6.10 -32.40 -10.02
N HIS A 126 -7.23 -32.47 -10.71
CA HIS A 126 -7.31 -32.05 -12.11
C HIS A 126 -7.02 -30.55 -12.29
N ARG A 127 -7.52 -29.68 -11.39
CA ARG A 127 -7.27 -28.24 -11.41
C ARG A 127 -5.81 -27.89 -11.09
N ILE A 128 -5.17 -28.62 -10.18
CA ILE A 128 -3.72 -28.50 -9.91
C ILE A 128 -2.92 -28.82 -11.17
N ILE A 129 -3.18 -29.98 -11.79
CA ILE A 129 -2.49 -30.42 -13.02
C ILE A 129 -2.72 -29.42 -14.17
N SER A 130 -3.89 -28.80 -14.23
CA SER A 130 -4.27 -27.84 -15.26
C SER A 130 -3.88 -26.38 -14.94
N GLN A 131 -3.11 -26.14 -13.87
CA GLN A 131 -2.69 -24.81 -13.43
C GLN A 131 -3.86 -23.82 -13.21
N LYS A 132 -4.93 -24.31 -12.58
CA LYS A 132 -6.15 -23.57 -12.23
C LYS A 132 -6.30 -23.37 -10.72
N VAL A 133 -5.19 -23.45 -10.00
CA VAL A 133 -5.09 -23.25 -8.55
C VAL A 133 -3.91 -22.32 -8.30
N GLY A 134 -4.12 -21.31 -7.46
CA GLY A 134 -3.09 -20.36 -7.04
C GLY A 134 -3.04 -20.21 -5.51
N PRO A 135 -1.92 -19.72 -4.94
CA PRO A 135 -1.81 -19.48 -3.51
C PRO A 135 -2.76 -18.37 -3.04
N CYS A 136 -3.34 -18.52 -1.84
CA CYS A 136 -4.13 -17.47 -1.20
C CYS A 136 -3.29 -16.79 -0.10
N GLY A 137 -2.48 -15.80 -0.48
CA GLY A 137 -1.50 -15.18 0.43
C GLY A 137 -0.13 -15.89 0.39
N PRO A 138 0.72 -15.75 1.42
CA PRO A 138 2.11 -16.21 1.39
C PRO A 138 2.28 -17.71 1.72
N VAL A 139 1.54 -18.56 1.00
CA VAL A 139 1.57 -20.03 1.07
C VAL A 139 2.30 -20.63 -0.14
N GLU A 140 2.91 -21.81 0.04
CA GLU A 140 3.54 -22.58 -1.04
C GLU A 140 2.52 -23.05 -2.09
N GLU A 141 2.97 -23.37 -3.30
CA GLU A 141 2.08 -23.93 -4.34
C GLU A 141 1.47 -25.28 -3.93
N LEU A 142 0.20 -25.49 -4.27
CA LEU A 142 -0.50 -26.73 -3.95
C LEU A 142 -0.06 -27.87 -4.88
N THR A 143 0.44 -28.96 -4.29
CA THR A 143 0.74 -30.20 -5.02
C THR A 143 -0.37 -31.24 -4.91
N VAL A 144 -0.40 -32.17 -5.86
CA VAL A 144 -1.35 -33.31 -5.86
C VAL A 144 -1.16 -34.15 -4.59
N GLU A 145 0.08 -34.40 -4.20
CA GLU A 145 0.41 -35.17 -3.01
C GLU A 145 -0.06 -34.45 -1.74
N SER A 146 0.02 -33.11 -1.69
CA SER A 146 -0.51 -32.33 -0.57
C SER A 146 -2.03 -32.45 -0.51
N ALA A 147 -2.73 -32.29 -1.64
CA ALA A 147 -4.18 -32.45 -1.71
C ALA A 147 -4.64 -33.85 -1.27
N ASP A 148 -3.90 -34.90 -1.62
CA ASP A 148 -4.21 -36.29 -1.22
C ASP A 148 -4.07 -36.51 0.30
N ARG A 149 -3.15 -35.81 0.97
CA ARG A 149 -2.94 -35.88 2.43
C ARG A 149 -3.95 -35.10 3.26
N ALA A 150 -4.72 -34.20 2.64
CA ALA A 150 -5.76 -33.47 3.35
C ALA A 150 -6.80 -34.44 3.94
N ILE A 151 -7.21 -34.20 5.18
CA ILE A 151 -8.26 -34.97 5.87
C ILE A 151 -9.62 -34.58 5.30
N ASP A 152 -9.83 -33.28 5.17
CA ASP A 152 -11.03 -32.67 4.62
C ASP A 152 -10.65 -31.41 3.86
N ILE A 153 -11.45 -31.06 2.85
CA ILE A 153 -11.26 -29.85 2.03
C ILE A 153 -12.62 -29.19 1.87
N VAL A 154 -12.73 -27.97 2.38
CA VAL A 154 -13.91 -27.13 2.23
C VAL A 154 -13.61 -25.98 1.27
N ALA A 155 -14.60 -25.61 0.46
CA ALA A 155 -14.54 -24.46 -0.42
C ALA A 155 -15.41 -23.33 0.12
N GLN A 156 -14.84 -22.14 0.19
CA GLN A 156 -15.51 -20.94 0.67
C GLN A 156 -16.43 -20.39 -0.41
N MET A 157 -17.72 -20.73 -0.33
CA MET A 157 -18.73 -20.29 -1.30
C MET A 157 -19.04 -18.79 -1.22
N GLY A 158 -19.49 -18.22 -2.35
CA GLY A 158 -20.00 -16.85 -2.43
C GLY A 158 -21.48 -16.73 -2.08
N ALA A 159 -22.12 -15.65 -2.53
CA ALA A 159 -23.54 -15.37 -2.27
C ALA A 159 -24.50 -16.21 -3.14
N GLU A 160 -23.99 -16.78 -4.23
CA GLU A 160 -24.74 -17.43 -5.31
C GLU A 160 -25.51 -18.67 -4.84
N PRO A 161 -24.93 -19.60 -4.05
CA PRO A 161 -25.70 -20.73 -3.53
C PRO A 161 -26.83 -20.30 -2.58
N PHE A 162 -26.61 -19.25 -1.77
CA PHE A 162 -27.65 -18.71 -0.88
C PHE A 162 -28.77 -18.04 -1.67
N LEU A 163 -28.42 -17.24 -2.69
CA LEU A 163 -29.39 -16.66 -3.63
C LEU A 163 -30.25 -17.75 -4.28
N LYS A 164 -29.61 -18.83 -4.72
CA LYS A 164 -30.32 -19.97 -5.32
C LYS A 164 -31.25 -20.68 -4.33
N ALA A 165 -30.81 -20.88 -3.09
CA ALA A 165 -31.64 -21.48 -2.06
C ALA A 165 -32.89 -20.62 -1.73
N LEU A 166 -32.72 -19.30 -1.68
CA LEU A 166 -33.80 -18.34 -1.40
C LEU A 166 -34.94 -18.37 -2.42
N GLU A 167 -34.69 -18.77 -3.69
CA GLU A 167 -35.74 -18.94 -4.71
C GLU A 167 -36.84 -19.92 -4.28
N THR A 168 -36.52 -20.85 -3.39
CA THR A 168 -37.49 -21.84 -2.89
C THR A 168 -38.22 -21.39 -1.64
N SER A 169 -37.97 -20.18 -1.15
CA SER A 169 -38.55 -19.61 0.07
C SER A 169 -38.47 -20.54 1.29
N PRO A 170 -37.27 -21.02 1.67
CA PRO A 170 -37.10 -21.79 2.91
C PRO A 170 -37.29 -20.91 4.14
N ASP A 171 -37.74 -21.51 5.24
CA ASP A 171 -37.76 -20.86 6.55
C ASP A 171 -36.34 -20.71 7.11
N ILE A 172 -35.50 -21.73 6.88
CA ILE A 172 -34.13 -21.82 7.43
C ILE A 172 -33.17 -22.23 6.32
N ILE A 173 -32.01 -21.57 6.22
CA ILE A 173 -30.87 -21.97 5.39
C ILE A 173 -29.66 -22.25 6.28
N LEU A 174 -29.11 -23.45 6.16
CA LEU A 174 -27.87 -23.88 6.83
C LEU A 174 -26.78 -24.08 5.78
N GLY A 175 -25.85 -23.13 5.68
CA GLY A 175 -24.72 -23.18 4.77
C GLY A 175 -23.47 -23.75 5.44
N GLY A 176 -22.74 -24.58 4.69
CA GLY A 176 -21.36 -24.94 5.00
C GLY A 176 -20.42 -23.75 4.86
N ARG A 177 -19.13 -24.02 4.67
CA ARG A 177 -18.09 -22.99 4.59
C ARG A 177 -18.42 -21.95 3.52
N CYS A 178 -18.59 -20.70 3.94
CA CYS A 178 -18.87 -19.59 3.06
C CYS A 178 -17.97 -18.40 3.38
N TYR A 179 -17.90 -17.44 2.45
CA TYR A 179 -17.33 -16.15 2.73
C TYR A 179 -18.24 -15.47 3.74
N ASP A 180 -17.68 -15.00 4.85
CA ASP A 180 -18.46 -14.60 6.03
C ASP A 180 -19.60 -13.57 5.72
N PRO A 181 -19.45 -12.60 4.79
CA PRO A 181 -20.55 -11.72 4.37
C PRO A 181 -21.62 -12.37 3.46
N ALA A 182 -21.34 -13.53 2.87
CA ALA A 182 -22.16 -14.13 1.80
C ALA A 182 -23.65 -14.32 2.15
N PRO A 183 -24.04 -14.88 3.32
CA PRO A 183 -25.47 -15.02 3.64
C PRO A 183 -26.18 -13.67 3.75
N PHE A 184 -25.50 -12.65 4.26
CA PHE A 184 -26.02 -11.27 4.35
C PHE A 184 -26.18 -10.63 2.97
N ALA A 185 -25.13 -10.76 2.15
CA ALA A 185 -25.10 -10.20 0.81
C ALA A 185 -26.17 -10.84 -0.08
N ALA A 186 -26.29 -12.17 -0.05
CA ALA A 186 -27.29 -12.92 -0.77
C ALA A 186 -28.72 -12.50 -0.39
N PHE A 187 -29.03 -12.47 0.90
CA PHE A 187 -30.35 -12.06 1.37
C PHE A 187 -30.69 -10.62 0.94
N SER A 188 -29.72 -9.72 1.02
CA SER A 188 -29.90 -8.31 0.66
C SER A 188 -30.10 -8.13 -0.86
N MET A 189 -29.30 -8.79 -1.68
CA MET A 189 -29.42 -8.75 -3.14
C MET A 189 -30.73 -9.40 -3.62
N HIS A 190 -31.19 -10.48 -2.98
CA HIS A 190 -32.50 -11.07 -3.23
C HIS A 190 -33.65 -10.07 -3.01
N HIS A 191 -33.44 -9.09 -2.13
CA HIS A 191 -34.36 -8.00 -1.83
C HIS A 191 -34.01 -6.68 -2.54
N GLY A 192 -33.19 -6.74 -3.59
CA GLY A 192 -32.90 -5.62 -4.49
C GLY A 192 -31.91 -4.57 -3.96
N VAL A 193 -31.09 -4.91 -2.96
CA VAL A 193 -29.98 -4.06 -2.51
C VAL A 193 -28.80 -4.18 -3.49
N ARG A 194 -28.13 -3.07 -3.81
CA ARG A 194 -26.93 -3.08 -4.67
C ARG A 194 -25.81 -3.91 -4.04
N ALA A 195 -25.07 -4.65 -4.87
CA ALA A 195 -24.03 -5.57 -4.42
C ALA A 195 -23.01 -4.93 -3.46
N GLY A 196 -22.44 -3.77 -3.79
CA GLY A 196 -21.47 -3.09 -2.93
C GLY A 196 -22.01 -2.78 -1.52
N VAL A 197 -23.26 -2.35 -1.42
CA VAL A 197 -23.95 -2.07 -0.15
C VAL A 197 -24.21 -3.36 0.62
N ALA A 198 -24.69 -4.40 -0.07
CA ALA A 198 -24.98 -5.71 0.49
C ALA A 198 -23.71 -6.37 1.08
N TRP A 199 -22.61 -6.36 0.34
CA TRP A 199 -21.31 -6.89 0.76
C TRP A 199 -20.70 -6.10 1.91
N HIS A 200 -20.77 -4.75 1.87
CA HIS A 200 -20.24 -3.91 2.94
C HIS A 200 -21.02 -4.10 4.25
N MET A 201 -22.35 -4.17 4.18
CA MET A 201 -23.17 -4.48 5.35
C MET A 201 -22.82 -5.85 5.91
N GLY A 202 -22.73 -6.87 5.05
CA GLY A 202 -22.36 -8.22 5.46
C GLY A 202 -21.02 -8.27 6.18
N LYS A 203 -19.99 -7.57 5.66
CA LYS A 203 -18.66 -7.50 6.28
C LYS A 203 -18.67 -6.95 7.70
N ILE A 204 -19.59 -6.02 8.00
CA ILE A 204 -19.72 -5.46 9.35
C ILE A 204 -20.58 -6.37 10.23
N MET A 205 -21.70 -6.87 9.69
CA MET A 205 -22.68 -7.66 10.43
C MET A 205 -22.26 -9.11 10.69
N GLU A 206 -21.29 -9.66 9.96
CA GLU A 206 -20.73 -11.00 10.23
C GLU A 206 -20.13 -11.09 11.65
N CYS A 207 -19.58 -9.98 12.14
CA CYS A 207 -19.06 -9.86 13.50
C CYS A 207 -20.10 -9.35 14.51
N GLY A 208 -21.38 -9.31 14.14
CA GLY A 208 -22.47 -8.83 14.99
C GLY A 208 -22.24 -7.42 15.54
N GLY A 209 -22.45 -7.25 16.84
CA GLY A 209 -22.38 -5.95 17.54
C GLY A 209 -20.98 -5.51 17.98
N ILE A 210 -19.92 -6.15 17.50
CA ILE A 210 -18.54 -5.90 17.98
C ILE A 210 -18.06 -4.48 17.66
N CYS A 211 -18.58 -3.85 16.60
CA CYS A 211 -18.27 -2.47 16.25
C CYS A 211 -18.94 -1.43 17.16
N ALA A 212 -19.86 -1.81 18.05
CA ALA A 212 -20.52 -0.87 18.95
C ALA A 212 -19.59 -0.43 20.11
N LEU A 213 -19.94 0.70 20.73
CA LEU A 213 -19.29 1.28 21.90
C LEU A 213 -20.30 1.39 23.06
N PRO A 214 -20.03 0.75 24.23
CA PRO A 214 -19.03 -0.30 24.44
C PRO A 214 -19.27 -1.53 23.54
N LYS A 215 -18.25 -2.38 23.38
CA LYS A 215 -18.31 -3.58 22.52
C LYS A 215 -19.55 -4.42 22.84
N GLY A 216 -20.45 -4.51 21.86
CA GLY A 216 -21.71 -5.24 21.95
C GLY A 216 -21.66 -6.62 21.30
N ARG A 217 -22.83 -7.28 21.25
CA ARG A 217 -23.01 -8.56 20.56
C ARG A 217 -24.08 -8.53 19.47
N SER A 218 -25.19 -7.84 19.71
CA SER A 218 -26.38 -7.91 18.86
C SER A 218 -26.66 -6.58 18.16
N MET A 219 -26.95 -6.65 16.86
CA MET A 219 -27.07 -5.49 15.97
C MET A 219 -28.26 -5.65 15.03
N ILE A 220 -28.89 -4.53 14.67
CA ILE A 220 -29.85 -4.43 13.56
C ILE A 220 -29.20 -3.67 12.41
N ALA A 221 -29.34 -4.21 11.20
CA ALA A 221 -29.10 -3.49 9.96
C ALA A 221 -30.42 -3.16 9.27
N THR A 222 -30.66 -1.88 9.03
CA THR A 222 -31.81 -1.38 8.26
C THR A 222 -31.36 -1.12 6.82
N MET A 223 -31.86 -1.89 5.87
CA MET A 223 -31.39 -1.96 4.49
C MET A 223 -32.21 -1.12 3.53
N ARG A 224 -31.50 -0.47 2.59
CA ARG A 224 -32.04 0.24 1.43
C ARG A 224 -31.25 -0.15 0.18
N GLU A 225 -31.67 0.33 -0.98
CA GLU A 225 -31.02 0.01 -2.25
C GLU A 225 -29.54 0.46 -2.29
N ASP A 226 -29.25 1.64 -1.76
CA ASP A 226 -27.96 2.33 -1.89
C ASP A 226 -27.21 2.55 -0.56
N SER A 227 -27.81 2.17 0.57
CA SER A 227 -27.33 2.47 1.92
C SER A 227 -27.88 1.49 2.97
N PHE A 228 -27.28 1.47 4.15
CA PHE A 228 -27.80 0.75 5.31
C PHE A 228 -27.51 1.50 6.62
N ASP A 229 -28.34 1.28 7.64
CA ASP A 229 -28.16 1.86 8.97
C ASP A 229 -27.85 0.76 9.99
N LEU A 230 -26.85 0.96 10.84
CA LEU A 230 -26.48 0.04 11.92
C LEU A 230 -26.93 0.59 13.26
N THR A 231 -27.68 -0.22 14.02
CA THR A 231 -28.17 0.13 15.36
C THR A 231 -27.96 -1.02 16.35
N PRO A 232 -27.16 -0.83 17.42
CA PRO A 232 -26.98 -1.87 18.43
C PRO A 232 -28.25 -2.02 19.27
N LEU A 233 -28.58 -3.26 19.65
CA LEU A 233 -29.82 -3.57 20.35
C LEU A 233 -29.81 -3.21 21.84
N SER A 234 -28.63 -3.21 22.46
CA SER A 234 -28.47 -2.80 23.85
C SER A 234 -28.73 -1.29 23.98
N PRO A 235 -29.62 -0.84 24.89
CA PRO A 235 -29.88 0.58 25.15
C PRO A 235 -28.61 1.38 25.50
N LYS A 236 -27.62 0.74 26.13
CA LYS A 236 -26.35 1.33 26.58
C LYS A 236 -25.29 1.55 25.50
N GLU A 237 -25.43 0.87 24.37
CA GLU A 237 -24.44 0.84 23.29
C GLU A 237 -24.79 1.83 22.16
N ARG A 238 -23.78 2.29 21.43
CA ARG A 238 -23.93 3.12 20.23
C ARG A 238 -22.95 2.73 19.13
N CYS A 239 -23.31 2.95 17.88
CA CYS A 239 -22.37 3.02 16.77
C CYS A 239 -21.97 4.49 16.55
N THR A 240 -20.68 4.71 16.31
CA THR A 240 -20.13 5.98 15.80
C THR A 240 -19.50 5.75 14.42
N PRO A 241 -19.41 6.78 13.56
CA PRO A 241 -18.74 6.67 12.26
C PRO A 241 -17.37 6.01 12.36
N LEU A 242 -16.56 6.45 13.33
CA LEU A 242 -15.24 5.90 13.62
C LEU A 242 -15.29 4.40 13.96
N SER A 243 -16.19 3.99 14.85
CA SER A 243 -16.28 2.59 15.31
C SER A 243 -16.76 1.63 14.20
N VAL A 244 -17.63 2.11 13.31
CA VAL A 244 -18.14 1.35 12.17
C VAL A 244 -17.08 1.25 11.09
N ALA A 245 -16.44 2.36 10.72
CA ALA A 245 -15.33 2.38 9.77
C ALA A 245 -14.15 1.53 10.25
N ALA A 246 -13.81 1.56 11.54
CA ALA A 246 -12.73 0.77 12.11
C ALA A 246 -12.96 -0.75 12.01
N HIS A 247 -14.20 -1.18 11.78
CA HIS A 247 -14.50 -2.60 11.63
C HIS A 247 -14.00 -3.19 10.32
N THR A 248 -13.75 -2.36 9.28
CA THR A 248 -13.16 -2.83 8.01
C THR A 248 -11.68 -3.23 8.16
N LEU A 249 -11.00 -2.75 9.20
CA LEU A 249 -9.63 -3.14 9.57
C LEU A 249 -9.57 -4.55 10.19
N TYR A 250 -10.67 -5.03 10.75
CA TYR A 250 -10.69 -6.23 11.59
C TYR A 250 -10.49 -7.49 10.74
N GLU A 251 -9.41 -8.24 11.01
CA GLU A 251 -9.08 -9.53 10.38
C GLU A 251 -8.93 -9.49 8.85
N LYS A 252 -8.49 -8.35 8.31
CA LYS A 252 -8.25 -8.17 6.87
C LYS A 252 -6.84 -7.66 6.60
N THR A 253 -6.25 -8.07 5.48
CA THR A 253 -4.92 -7.63 5.04
C THR A 253 -4.86 -6.12 4.81
N ARG A 254 -5.96 -5.55 4.29
CA ARG A 254 -6.15 -4.12 4.08
C ARG A 254 -7.62 -3.72 4.30
N PRO A 255 -7.90 -2.48 4.73
CA PRO A 255 -9.26 -2.06 5.07
C PRO A 255 -10.08 -1.54 3.89
N ASP A 256 -9.46 -1.21 2.76
CA ASP A 256 -10.06 -0.47 1.64
C ASP A 256 -10.36 -1.33 0.39
N ARG A 257 -9.78 -2.53 0.32
CA ARG A 257 -10.04 -3.54 -0.72
C ARG A 257 -10.20 -4.90 -0.08
N LEU A 258 -11.40 -5.46 -0.17
CA LEU A 258 -11.75 -6.72 0.47
C LEU A 258 -12.09 -7.74 -0.63
N PRO A 259 -11.10 -8.52 -1.11
CA PRO A 259 -11.36 -9.58 -2.07
C PRO A 259 -12.20 -10.69 -1.44
N GLY A 260 -13.07 -11.28 -2.25
CA GLY A 260 -13.91 -12.41 -1.89
C GLY A 260 -14.33 -13.19 -3.14
N PRO A 261 -15.14 -14.24 -2.99
CA PRO A 261 -15.65 -14.98 -4.13
C PRO A 261 -16.40 -14.06 -5.11
N GLY A 262 -16.01 -14.13 -6.39
CA GLY A 262 -16.64 -13.39 -7.48
C GLY A 262 -16.28 -11.92 -7.64
N GLY A 263 -15.50 -11.31 -6.74
CA GLY A 263 -15.20 -9.89 -6.82
C GLY A 263 -14.41 -9.30 -5.66
N VAL A 264 -14.22 -7.99 -5.73
CA VAL A 264 -13.55 -7.19 -4.70
C VAL A 264 -14.50 -6.10 -4.24
N LEU A 265 -14.73 -6.04 -2.92
CA LEU A 265 -15.42 -4.92 -2.29
C LEU A 265 -14.44 -3.74 -2.15
N VAL A 266 -14.81 -2.61 -2.76
CA VAL A 266 -14.04 -1.36 -2.83
C VAL A 266 -14.74 -0.30 -1.99
N LEU A 267 -13.98 0.33 -1.09
CA LEU A 267 -14.51 1.27 -0.09
C LEU A 267 -13.99 2.71 -0.25
N ASP A 268 -13.44 3.06 -1.41
CA ASP A 268 -12.85 4.40 -1.64
C ASP A 268 -13.87 5.54 -1.42
N ASP A 269 -15.12 5.33 -1.86
CA ASP A 269 -16.20 6.31 -1.74
C ASP A 269 -17.15 6.00 -0.56
N ALA A 270 -16.74 5.10 0.34
CA ALA A 270 -17.57 4.72 1.48
C ALA A 270 -17.71 5.88 2.49
N SER A 271 -18.94 6.23 2.83
CA SER A 271 -19.27 7.29 3.78
C SER A 271 -19.94 6.73 5.04
N TYR A 272 -19.66 7.36 6.19
CA TYR A 272 -20.18 6.96 7.50
C TYR A 272 -20.82 8.17 8.18
N GLU A 273 -22.15 8.22 8.22
CA GLU A 273 -22.92 9.36 8.72
C GLU A 273 -23.60 9.00 10.05
N GLN A 274 -23.41 9.83 11.09
CA GLN A 274 -24.14 9.66 12.35
C GLN A 274 -25.58 10.17 12.19
N LEU A 275 -26.58 9.28 12.26
CA LEU A 275 -28.00 9.65 12.14
C LEU A 275 -28.65 9.99 13.48
N THR A 276 -28.35 9.18 14.49
CA THR A 276 -28.81 9.37 15.87
C THR A 276 -27.62 9.14 16.79
N GLU A 277 -27.78 9.37 18.09
CA GLU A 277 -26.72 9.03 19.06
C GLU A 277 -26.28 7.55 19.04
N LYS A 278 -27.09 6.66 18.44
CA LYS A 278 -26.85 5.20 18.39
C LYS A 278 -26.59 4.65 17.00
N THR A 279 -27.07 5.34 15.98
CA THR A 279 -27.25 4.80 14.64
C THR A 279 -26.34 5.50 13.64
N VAL A 280 -25.66 4.71 12.82
CA VAL A 280 -24.79 5.19 11.74
C VAL A 280 -25.30 4.66 10.41
N ARG A 281 -25.38 5.54 9.42
CA ARG A 281 -25.63 5.20 8.03
C ARG A 281 -24.32 4.97 7.29
N VAL A 282 -24.30 3.97 6.44
CA VAL A 282 -23.19 3.63 5.56
C VAL A 282 -23.67 3.56 4.11
N SER A 283 -22.90 4.13 3.19
CA SER A 283 -23.18 4.17 1.75
C SER A 283 -21.89 4.27 0.93
N GLY A 284 -21.99 4.21 -0.39
CA GLY A 284 -20.88 4.50 -1.32
C GLY A 284 -19.93 3.34 -1.63
N ALA A 285 -20.11 2.18 -1.01
CA ALA A 285 -19.31 0.99 -1.34
C ALA A 285 -19.68 0.38 -2.70
N GLU A 286 -18.68 -0.11 -3.42
CA GLU A 286 -18.83 -0.78 -4.71
C GLU A 286 -18.29 -2.22 -4.65
N PHE A 287 -18.93 -3.14 -5.36
CA PHE A 287 -18.43 -4.50 -5.53
C PHE A 287 -18.05 -4.70 -7.00
N ILE A 288 -16.76 -4.85 -7.26
CA ILE A 288 -16.22 -4.98 -8.61
C ILE A 288 -16.01 -6.47 -8.90
N PRO A 289 -16.73 -7.06 -9.86
CA PRO A 289 -16.56 -8.47 -10.21
C PRO A 289 -15.15 -8.77 -10.73
N THR A 290 -14.62 -9.94 -10.40
CA THR A 290 -13.38 -10.45 -11.01
C THR A 290 -13.66 -11.05 -12.39
N THR A 291 -12.67 -11.01 -13.29
CA THR A 291 -12.78 -11.62 -14.63
C THR A 291 -12.88 -13.14 -14.57
N VAL A 292 -12.22 -13.75 -13.57
CA VAL A 292 -12.30 -15.18 -13.26
C VAL A 292 -12.92 -15.30 -11.87
N TYR A 293 -13.98 -16.10 -11.76
CA TYR A 293 -14.59 -16.41 -10.47
C TYR A 293 -13.69 -17.41 -9.74
N GLN A 294 -13.29 -17.07 -8.51
CA GLN A 294 -12.46 -17.93 -7.68
C GLN A 294 -13.11 -18.17 -6.33
N VAL A 295 -12.90 -19.35 -5.77
CA VAL A 295 -13.23 -19.66 -4.38
C VAL A 295 -11.98 -20.06 -3.63
N LYS A 296 -11.94 -19.76 -2.33
CA LYS A 296 -10.85 -20.18 -1.45
C LYS A 296 -11.10 -21.61 -0.96
N LEU A 297 -10.11 -22.47 -1.09
CA LEU A 297 -10.07 -23.82 -0.54
C LEU A 297 -9.29 -23.81 0.77
N GLU A 298 -9.85 -24.44 1.79
CA GLU A 298 -9.23 -24.65 3.09
C GLU A 298 -9.22 -26.14 3.41
N GLY A 299 -8.05 -26.66 3.80
CA GLY A 299 -7.86 -28.07 4.09
C GLY A 299 -6.65 -28.31 4.97
N VAL A 300 -6.71 -29.40 5.73
CA VAL A 300 -5.76 -29.69 6.81
C VAL A 300 -5.24 -31.11 6.73
N GLU A 301 -3.97 -31.30 7.09
CA GLU A 301 -3.34 -32.60 7.20
C GLU A 301 -2.91 -32.88 8.64
N LYS A 302 -2.87 -34.15 9.02
CA LYS A 302 -2.38 -34.59 10.34
C LYS A 302 -0.86 -34.77 10.29
N LEU A 303 -0.15 -34.12 11.20
CA LEU A 303 1.31 -34.22 11.32
C LEU A 303 1.75 -35.34 12.28
N GLY A 304 0.95 -35.63 13.30
CA GLY A 304 1.28 -36.61 14.33
C GLY A 304 0.48 -36.39 15.60
N TYR A 305 1.08 -36.73 16.73
CA TYR A 305 0.56 -36.54 18.09
C TYR A 305 1.52 -35.68 18.91
N ARG A 306 0.97 -34.85 19.78
CA ARG A 306 1.72 -33.92 20.63
C ARG A 306 1.63 -34.33 22.10
N THR A 307 2.78 -34.32 22.76
CA THR A 307 2.90 -34.33 24.21
C THR A 307 3.64 -33.08 24.65
N ILE A 308 3.12 -32.40 25.67
CA ILE A 308 3.78 -31.23 26.25
C ILE A 308 4.21 -31.50 27.69
N PHE A 309 5.22 -30.78 28.15
CA PHE A 309 5.55 -30.65 29.57
C PHE A 309 5.91 -29.20 29.85
N ILE A 310 5.63 -28.74 31.06
CA ILE A 310 5.89 -27.35 31.47
C ILE A 310 6.61 -27.32 32.81
N GLY A 311 7.49 -26.34 32.99
CA GLY A 311 8.14 -26.10 34.27
C GLY A 311 9.01 -24.85 34.27
N GLY A 312 9.43 -24.45 35.46
CA GLY A 312 10.26 -23.26 35.68
C GLY A 312 11.71 -23.60 35.99
N VAL A 313 12.61 -22.70 35.60
CA VAL A 313 14.01 -22.66 36.04
C VAL A 313 14.25 -21.32 36.73
N ARG A 314 14.84 -21.37 37.93
CA ARG A 314 15.15 -20.18 38.75
C ARG A 314 16.63 -20.04 39.09
N ASP A 315 17.44 -21.08 38.85
CA ASP A 315 18.88 -20.99 39.09
C ASP A 315 19.51 -20.04 38.04
N PRO A 316 20.06 -18.88 38.44
CA PRO A 316 20.67 -17.94 37.50
C PRO A 316 21.88 -18.53 36.75
N ILE A 317 22.59 -19.50 37.34
CA ILE A 317 23.71 -20.19 36.69
C ILE A 317 23.19 -21.01 35.51
N LEU A 318 22.07 -21.72 35.68
CA LEU A 318 21.47 -22.51 34.62
C LEU A 318 20.78 -21.62 33.57
N ILE A 319 20.04 -20.59 33.99
CA ILE A 319 19.40 -19.62 33.07
C ILE A 319 20.45 -19.00 32.13
N GLY A 320 21.61 -18.61 32.67
CA GLY A 320 22.70 -18.01 31.88
C GLY A 320 23.35 -18.94 30.84
N GLN A 321 23.08 -20.25 30.88
CA GLN A 321 23.61 -21.24 29.95
C GLN A 321 22.53 -22.18 29.37
N ILE A 322 21.26 -21.77 29.43
CA ILE A 322 20.13 -22.65 29.16
C ILE A 322 20.14 -23.23 27.74
N ASP A 323 20.59 -22.48 26.75
CA ASP A 323 20.61 -22.93 25.35
C ASP A 323 21.64 -24.05 25.15
N THR A 324 22.85 -23.90 25.69
CA THR A 324 23.88 -24.95 25.66
C THR A 324 23.44 -26.19 26.43
N PHE A 325 22.86 -26.00 27.62
CA PHE A 325 22.34 -27.11 28.42
C PHE A 325 21.24 -27.89 27.69
N LEU A 326 20.28 -27.21 27.06
CA LEU A 326 19.21 -27.87 26.31
C LEU A 326 19.70 -28.49 24.99
N ALA A 327 20.79 -27.99 24.41
CA ALA A 327 21.46 -28.67 23.30
C ALA A 327 22.04 -30.03 23.74
N ASP A 328 22.66 -30.09 24.93
CA ASP A 328 23.15 -31.36 25.50
C ASP A 328 22.00 -32.32 25.82
N VAL A 329 20.91 -31.82 26.42
CA VAL A 329 19.68 -32.60 26.65
C VAL A 329 19.13 -33.16 25.33
N ARG A 330 19.05 -32.33 24.29
CA ARG A 330 18.57 -32.74 22.97
C ARG A 330 19.48 -33.81 22.37
N ALA A 331 20.80 -33.63 22.41
CA ALA A 331 21.76 -34.61 21.91
C ALA A 331 21.66 -35.96 22.65
N TYR A 332 21.52 -35.93 23.98
CA TYR A 332 21.29 -37.14 24.77
C TYR A 332 19.97 -37.83 24.37
N THR A 333 18.90 -37.05 24.21
CA THR A 333 17.60 -37.57 23.78
C THR A 333 17.68 -38.18 22.37
N GLN A 334 18.36 -37.54 21.42
CA GLN A 334 18.58 -38.05 20.06
C GLN A 334 19.36 -39.37 20.04
N ASN A 335 20.31 -39.58 20.97
CA ASN A 335 21.01 -40.86 21.08
C ASN A 335 20.08 -42.02 21.49
N LEU A 336 19.08 -41.75 22.33
CA LEU A 336 18.07 -42.73 22.74
C LEU A 336 16.96 -42.89 21.70
N PHE A 337 16.65 -41.82 20.98
CA PHE A 337 15.62 -41.76 19.94
C PHE A 337 16.22 -41.23 18.63
N PRO A 338 16.89 -42.08 17.83
CA PRO A 338 17.60 -41.64 16.63
C PRO A 338 16.72 -40.95 15.59
N GLU A 339 15.41 -41.17 15.59
CA GLU A 339 14.47 -40.53 14.65
C GLU A 339 14.07 -39.09 15.04
N LEU A 340 14.43 -38.64 16.25
CA LEU A 340 14.14 -37.29 16.73
C LEU A 340 14.88 -36.23 15.90
N ASP A 341 14.15 -35.21 15.46
CA ASP A 341 14.61 -34.08 14.64
C ASP A 341 15.15 -34.46 13.24
N LYS A 342 14.99 -35.72 12.80
CA LYS A 342 15.30 -36.13 11.41
C LYS A 342 14.20 -35.76 10.41
N SER A 343 12.98 -35.52 10.88
CA SER A 343 11.85 -35.11 10.04
C SER A 343 10.86 -34.24 10.82
N PRO A 344 10.01 -33.44 10.15
CA PRO A 344 8.96 -32.66 10.82
C PRO A 344 7.92 -33.51 11.58
N GLN A 345 7.84 -34.82 11.32
CA GLN A 345 6.90 -35.73 11.98
C GLN A 345 7.40 -36.21 13.35
N CYS A 346 8.68 -36.01 13.67
CA CYS A 346 9.28 -36.36 14.96
C CYS A 346 10.25 -35.26 15.42
N GLN A 347 9.82 -34.38 16.32
CA GLN A 347 10.57 -33.18 16.71
C GLN A 347 10.37 -32.81 18.18
N LEU A 348 11.40 -32.22 18.79
CA LEU A 348 11.39 -31.69 20.16
C LEU A 348 11.64 -30.18 20.14
N LEU A 349 10.67 -29.40 20.63
CA LEU A 349 10.71 -27.95 20.67
C LEU A 349 10.68 -27.43 22.11
N PHE A 350 11.31 -26.28 22.33
CA PHE A 350 11.30 -25.56 23.61
C PHE A 350 10.78 -24.14 23.42
N HIS A 351 9.82 -23.75 24.24
CA HIS A 351 9.26 -22.41 24.30
C HIS A 351 9.61 -21.75 25.63
N PHE A 352 10.14 -20.52 25.60
CA PHE A 352 10.75 -19.85 26.75
C PHE A 352 9.94 -18.64 27.22
N TYR A 353 8.95 -18.86 28.08
CA TYR A 353 8.20 -17.78 28.71
C TYR A 353 9.08 -17.02 29.70
N GLY A 354 9.05 -15.68 29.60
CA GLY A 354 9.99 -14.80 30.31
C GLY A 354 11.27 -14.48 29.52
N ARG A 355 11.41 -14.99 28.28
CA ARG A 355 12.47 -14.60 27.32
C ARG A 355 11.90 -14.18 25.97
N ASN A 356 11.29 -15.13 25.24
CA ASN A 356 10.72 -14.90 23.90
C ASN A 356 9.57 -15.89 23.58
N GLY A 357 8.88 -16.37 24.62
CA GLY A 357 7.83 -17.40 24.50
C GLY A 357 6.71 -17.01 23.56
N THR A 358 6.30 -15.74 23.58
CA THR A 358 5.16 -15.20 22.81
C THR A 358 5.54 -14.78 21.38
N MET A 359 6.62 -14.01 21.22
CA MET A 359 7.02 -13.43 19.93
C MET A 359 8.12 -14.23 19.21
N GLY A 360 8.79 -15.17 19.89
CA GLY A 360 9.87 -15.98 19.33
C GLY A 360 10.98 -15.17 18.64
N PRO A 361 11.34 -15.43 17.36
CA PRO A 361 12.41 -14.71 16.66
C PRO A 361 12.14 -13.22 16.41
N ILE A 362 10.86 -12.81 16.39
CA ILE A 362 10.49 -11.39 16.20
C ILE A 362 10.43 -10.62 17.54
N GLU A 363 10.85 -11.24 18.65
CA GLU A 363 11.05 -10.56 19.93
C GLU A 363 12.24 -9.60 19.84
N PRO A 364 12.05 -8.27 20.02
CA PRO A 364 13.16 -7.31 19.95
C PRO A 364 14.17 -7.47 21.09
N THR A 365 13.73 -7.94 22.27
CA THR A 365 14.56 -7.98 23.48
C THR A 365 14.47 -9.34 24.18
N PRO A 366 15.06 -10.42 23.62
CA PRO A 366 14.90 -11.78 24.13
C PRO A 366 15.81 -12.05 25.35
N VAL A 367 15.59 -11.32 26.44
CA VAL A 367 16.34 -11.46 27.69
C VAL A 367 15.49 -12.23 28.70
N ALA A 368 16.08 -13.28 29.30
CA ALA A 368 15.40 -14.04 30.34
C ALA A 368 15.22 -13.20 31.61
N GLY A 369 14.02 -13.22 32.18
CA GLY A 369 13.72 -12.66 33.50
C GLY A 369 14.33 -13.47 34.66
N HIS A 370 13.92 -13.15 35.88
CA HIS A 370 14.36 -13.84 37.11
C HIS A 370 13.89 -15.30 37.19
N ASP A 371 12.75 -15.62 36.57
CA ASP A 371 12.24 -16.99 36.39
C ASP A 371 12.05 -17.24 34.90
N LEU A 372 12.50 -18.41 34.43
CA LEU A 372 12.35 -18.83 33.03
C LEU A 372 11.39 -20.02 32.94
N GLY A 373 10.24 -19.81 32.30
CA GLY A 373 9.28 -20.89 32.03
C GLY A 373 9.64 -21.63 30.75
N ILE A 374 9.78 -22.95 30.81
CA ILE A 374 10.01 -23.81 29.65
C ILE A 374 8.76 -24.64 29.41
N LEU A 375 8.16 -24.47 28.23
CA LEU A 375 7.19 -25.40 27.67
C LEU A 375 7.92 -26.25 26.63
N GLY A 376 8.15 -27.52 26.97
CA GLY A 376 8.63 -28.53 26.04
C GLY A 376 7.46 -29.10 25.24
N GLU A 377 7.62 -29.20 23.93
CA GLU A 377 6.64 -29.76 23.00
C GLU A 377 7.32 -30.87 22.19
N VAL A 378 6.75 -32.07 22.22
CA VAL A 378 7.19 -33.18 21.38
C VAL A 378 6.08 -33.57 20.44
N VAL A 379 6.41 -33.65 19.15
CA VAL A 379 5.53 -34.21 18.12
C VAL A 379 6.15 -35.51 17.62
N ALA A 380 5.34 -36.58 17.50
CA ALA A 380 5.76 -37.86 16.97
C ALA A 380 4.62 -38.57 16.19
N PRO A 381 4.90 -39.60 15.38
CA PRO A 381 3.86 -40.34 14.64
C PRO A 381 2.80 -41.03 15.52
N SER A 382 3.11 -41.33 16.78
CA SER A 382 2.17 -41.92 17.75
C SER A 382 2.19 -41.17 19.09
N GLN A 383 1.06 -41.18 19.80
CA GLN A 383 0.92 -40.54 21.12
C GLN A 383 1.86 -41.17 22.17
N GLU A 384 2.13 -42.46 22.05
CA GLU A 384 3.03 -43.19 22.96
C GLU A 384 4.49 -42.78 22.74
N LEU A 385 4.92 -42.66 21.49
CA LEU A 385 6.28 -42.22 21.17
C LEU A 385 6.50 -40.76 21.56
N SER A 386 5.52 -39.87 21.30
CA SER A 386 5.63 -38.47 21.73
C SER A 386 5.71 -38.36 23.26
N TYR A 387 4.97 -39.21 23.98
CA TYR A 387 5.03 -39.29 25.43
C TYR A 387 6.38 -39.80 25.94
N THR A 388 6.91 -40.87 25.34
CA THR A 388 8.18 -41.47 25.76
C THR A 388 9.36 -40.50 25.57
N ILE A 389 9.40 -39.80 24.43
CA ILE A 389 10.42 -38.78 24.16
C ILE A 389 10.25 -37.59 25.11
N ALA A 390 9.02 -37.09 25.31
CA ALA A 390 8.76 -35.98 26.23
C ALA A 390 9.17 -36.29 27.67
N ASN A 391 8.87 -37.51 28.13
CA ASN A 391 9.25 -37.98 29.45
C ASN A 391 10.77 -38.04 29.63
N ASN A 392 11.48 -38.57 28.63
CA ASN A 392 12.93 -38.59 28.65
C ASN A 392 13.54 -37.20 28.63
N ALA A 393 13.09 -36.32 27.72
CA ALA A 393 13.60 -34.96 27.62
C ALA A 393 13.39 -34.19 28.94
N ARG A 394 12.19 -34.24 29.52
CA ARG A 394 11.89 -33.61 30.81
C ARG A 394 12.76 -34.19 31.94
N ALA A 395 12.89 -35.52 32.03
CA ALA A 395 13.72 -36.16 33.04
C ALA A 395 15.20 -35.76 32.92
N SER A 396 15.71 -35.67 31.69
CA SER A 396 17.05 -35.19 31.37
C SER A 396 17.24 -33.74 31.82
N ILE A 397 16.28 -32.85 31.55
CA ILE A 397 16.32 -31.45 32.05
C ILE A 397 16.42 -31.43 33.58
N LEU A 398 15.65 -32.28 34.28
CA LEU A 398 15.63 -32.32 35.74
C LEU A 398 16.94 -32.81 36.38
N HIS A 399 17.66 -33.73 35.73
CA HIS A 399 18.77 -34.49 36.33
C HIS A 399 20.14 -34.29 35.70
N MET A 400 20.25 -33.79 34.47
CA MET A 400 21.56 -33.62 33.81
C MET A 400 22.40 -32.54 34.52
N PRO A 401 23.73 -32.75 34.64
CA PRO A 401 24.60 -31.74 35.23
C PRO A 401 24.84 -30.57 34.27
N TYR A 402 25.20 -29.42 34.82
CA TYR A 402 25.63 -28.24 34.06
C TYR A 402 26.87 -27.60 34.69
N LYS A 403 27.56 -26.75 33.91
CA LYS A 403 28.81 -26.14 34.35
C LYS A 403 28.56 -25.23 35.56
N ASN A 404 29.41 -25.37 36.58
CA ASN A 404 29.35 -24.62 37.85
C ASN A 404 28.05 -24.85 38.65
N GLN A 405 27.37 -25.99 38.45
CA GLN A 405 26.20 -26.38 39.23
C GLN A 405 26.53 -26.42 40.74
N VAL A 406 25.71 -25.72 41.54
CA VAL A 406 25.81 -25.70 43.01
C VAL A 406 24.75 -26.60 43.64
N ALA A 407 23.52 -26.56 43.12
CA ALA A 407 22.44 -27.45 43.54
C ALA A 407 22.67 -28.85 42.96
N THR A 408 22.82 -29.85 43.82
CA THR A 408 23.20 -31.21 43.39
C THR A 408 22.07 -31.99 42.70
N THR A 409 20.82 -31.53 42.80
CA THR A 409 19.64 -32.11 42.13
C THR A 409 18.57 -31.04 41.93
N GLY A 410 17.64 -31.24 40.97
CA GLY A 410 16.40 -30.48 40.89
C GLY A 410 16.45 -29.22 40.02
N ASN A 411 16.85 -29.36 38.77
CA ASN A 411 17.00 -28.23 37.83
C ASN A 411 15.66 -27.62 37.34
N PHE A 412 14.56 -28.37 37.45
CA PHE A 412 13.31 -28.10 36.75
C PHE A 412 12.09 -28.22 37.66
N ALA A 413 11.41 -27.10 37.91
CA ALA A 413 10.22 -27.06 38.76
C ALA A 413 8.95 -27.37 37.94
N SER A 414 8.46 -28.62 38.02
CA SER A 414 7.24 -29.05 37.31
C SER A 414 5.98 -28.78 38.15
N PRO A 415 4.99 -28.00 37.67
CA PRO A 415 3.83 -27.59 38.47
C PRO A 415 2.63 -28.56 38.41
N LEU A 416 2.69 -29.59 37.56
CA LEU A 416 1.58 -30.52 37.30
C LEU A 416 1.94 -31.96 37.64
N SER A 417 0.96 -32.77 38.03
CA SER A 417 1.04 -34.23 38.10
C SER A 417 -0.21 -34.81 37.41
N PRO A 418 -0.08 -35.55 36.29
CA PRO A 418 1.17 -35.97 35.64
C PRO A 418 2.00 -34.81 35.07
N HIS A 419 3.32 -35.00 34.95
CA HIS A 419 4.25 -33.95 34.51
C HIS A 419 4.22 -33.71 32.99
N GLU A 420 3.85 -34.73 32.22
CA GLU A 420 3.64 -34.70 30.77
C GLU A 420 2.14 -34.83 30.47
N THR A 421 1.64 -34.02 29.55
CA THR A 421 0.22 -34.01 29.15
C THR A 421 0.10 -34.28 27.66
N ALA A 422 -0.71 -35.27 27.30
CA ALA A 422 -1.09 -35.52 25.92
C ALA A 422 -1.99 -34.38 25.41
N ALA A 423 -1.52 -33.63 24.41
CA ALA A 423 -2.31 -32.61 23.74
C ALA A 423 -3.16 -33.20 22.60
N GLY A 424 -2.88 -34.44 22.18
CA GLY A 424 -3.62 -35.15 21.15
C GLY A 424 -3.03 -34.95 19.75
N PRO A 425 -3.81 -35.23 18.69
CA PRO A 425 -3.35 -35.08 17.32
C PRO A 425 -3.08 -33.61 16.97
N VAL A 426 -2.06 -33.36 16.15
CA VAL A 426 -1.71 -32.03 15.64
C VAL A 426 -1.89 -31.99 14.13
N PHE A 427 -2.35 -30.83 13.66
CA PHE A 427 -2.69 -30.59 12.28
C PHE A 427 -2.00 -29.32 11.78
N ARG A 428 -1.91 -29.17 10.47
CA ARG A 428 -1.55 -27.91 9.81
C ARG A 428 -2.46 -27.65 8.62
N PHE A 429 -2.60 -26.38 8.24
CA PHE A 429 -3.22 -26.03 6.96
C PHE A 429 -2.26 -26.38 5.83
N ASN A 430 -2.64 -27.34 4.99
CA ASN A 430 -1.87 -27.73 3.81
C ASN A 430 -2.58 -27.35 2.50
N VAL A 431 -3.85 -26.96 2.59
CA VAL A 431 -4.62 -26.34 1.51
C VAL A 431 -5.13 -24.99 2.00
N TYR A 432 -4.63 -23.92 1.40
CA TYR A 432 -5.13 -22.55 1.59
C TYR A 432 -4.98 -21.77 0.28
N HIS A 433 -5.79 -22.14 -0.73
CA HIS A 433 -5.54 -21.79 -2.13
C HIS A 433 -6.79 -21.24 -2.81
N LEU A 434 -6.62 -20.43 -3.85
CA LEU A 434 -7.71 -20.02 -4.73
C LEU A 434 -7.83 -21.02 -5.88
N VAL A 435 -9.05 -21.45 -6.20
CA VAL A 435 -9.34 -22.28 -7.37
C VAL A 435 -10.23 -21.53 -8.34
N ASP A 436 -9.84 -21.53 -9.62
CA ASP A 436 -10.64 -20.97 -10.70
C ASP A 436 -11.89 -21.81 -10.92
N LEU A 437 -13.04 -21.16 -11.04
CA LEU A 437 -14.31 -21.79 -11.43
C LEU A 437 -14.66 -21.46 -12.87
N ILE A 438 -15.32 -22.40 -13.56
CA ILE A 438 -16.00 -22.13 -14.82
C ILE A 438 -17.44 -21.69 -14.54
N ALA A 439 -18.05 -20.93 -15.45
CA ALA A 439 -19.40 -20.40 -15.26
C ALA A 439 -20.42 -21.50 -14.92
N GLY A 440 -21.21 -21.28 -13.87
CA GLY A 440 -22.18 -22.21 -13.30
C GLY A 440 -21.63 -23.05 -12.14
N GLU A 441 -20.31 -23.22 -12.00
CA GLU A 441 -19.71 -23.95 -10.87
C GLU A 441 -19.90 -23.23 -9.54
N GLU A 442 -20.05 -21.91 -9.54
CA GLU A 442 -20.34 -21.09 -8.35
C GLU A 442 -21.63 -21.50 -7.63
N ILE A 443 -22.52 -22.25 -8.30
CA ILE A 443 -23.70 -22.89 -7.70
C ILE A 443 -23.54 -24.41 -7.68
N ASN A 444 -23.12 -25.02 -8.79
CA ASN A 444 -23.14 -26.49 -8.95
C ASN A 444 -22.18 -27.24 -8.02
N LEU A 445 -21.09 -26.60 -7.58
CA LEU A 445 -20.16 -27.19 -6.61
C LEU A 445 -20.70 -27.23 -5.18
N PHE A 446 -21.77 -26.47 -4.91
CA PHE A 446 -22.36 -26.29 -3.58
C PHE A 446 -23.79 -26.82 -3.57
N PRO A 447 -23.99 -28.16 -3.51
CA PRO A 447 -25.31 -28.74 -3.70
C PRO A 447 -26.27 -28.32 -2.59
N ILE A 448 -27.50 -27.99 -3.01
CA ILE A 448 -28.58 -27.51 -2.15
C ILE A 448 -29.60 -28.64 -1.96
N SER A 449 -29.89 -28.99 -0.71
CA SER A 449 -30.94 -29.95 -0.36
C SER A 449 -32.05 -29.25 0.40
N ILE A 450 -33.31 -29.55 0.06
CA ILE A 450 -34.49 -29.00 0.74
C ILE A 450 -35.20 -30.13 1.46
N ARG A 451 -35.43 -29.96 2.76
CA ARG A 451 -36.10 -30.93 3.62
C ARG A 451 -37.24 -30.26 4.38
N MET A 452 -38.34 -30.99 4.51
CA MET A 452 -39.47 -30.58 5.36
C MET A 452 -39.35 -31.26 6.72
N ILE A 453 -39.30 -30.48 7.78
CA ILE A 453 -39.51 -30.95 9.15
C ILE A 453 -41.01 -30.76 9.43
N ALA A 454 -41.75 -31.86 9.59
CA ALA A 454 -43.18 -31.85 9.84
C ALA A 454 -43.47 -32.38 11.24
N ASN A 455 -44.08 -31.53 12.07
CA ASN A 455 -44.59 -31.86 13.39
C ASN A 455 -46.06 -31.43 13.52
N ASN A 456 -46.83 -32.10 14.36
CA ASN A 456 -48.20 -31.69 14.65
C ASN A 456 -48.20 -30.31 15.33
N PRO A 457 -49.14 -29.41 15.01
CA PRO A 457 -49.19 -28.09 15.63
C PRO A 457 -49.32 -28.21 17.15
N PRO A 458 -48.64 -27.34 17.93
CA PRO A 458 -48.66 -27.41 19.39
C PRO A 458 -50.09 -27.25 19.93
N SER A 459 -50.44 -28.03 20.95
CA SER A 459 -51.70 -27.86 21.69
C SER A 459 -51.67 -26.52 22.46
N SER A 460 -52.79 -25.79 22.44
CA SER A 460 -52.90 -24.43 23.02
C SER A 460 -52.74 -24.35 24.55
N GLU A 461 -52.51 -25.47 25.23
CA GLU A 461 -52.51 -25.57 26.70
C GLU A 461 -51.11 -25.39 27.34
N ASN A 462 -50.01 -25.36 26.56
CA ASN A 462 -48.63 -25.22 27.07
C ASN A 462 -47.81 -24.12 26.35
N ALA A 463 -48.44 -23.02 25.93
CA ALA A 463 -47.71 -21.93 25.30
C ALA A 463 -46.82 -21.18 26.32
N VAL A 464 -45.49 -21.35 26.21
CA VAL A 464 -44.51 -20.53 26.94
C VAL A 464 -44.67 -19.08 26.50
N PRO A 465 -44.65 -18.09 27.42
CA PRO A 465 -44.67 -16.67 27.04
C PRO A 465 -43.50 -16.37 26.07
N LEU A 466 -43.82 -15.92 24.86
CA LEU A 466 -42.85 -15.51 23.85
C LEU A 466 -42.62 -14.01 23.94
N GLY A 467 -41.36 -13.59 23.89
CA GLY A 467 -40.97 -12.19 23.91
C GLY A 467 -40.61 -11.65 25.30
N LEU A 468 -40.56 -10.33 25.43
CA LEU A 468 -40.20 -9.65 26.67
C LEU A 468 -41.36 -9.58 27.64
N SER A 469 -41.11 -9.83 28.93
CA SER A 469 -42.05 -9.42 29.98
C SER A 469 -42.15 -7.89 30.06
N VAL A 470 -43.26 -7.37 30.61
CA VAL A 470 -43.47 -5.93 30.80
C VAL A 470 -42.32 -5.31 31.60
N SER A 471 -41.87 -5.98 32.67
CA SER A 471 -40.75 -5.51 33.50
C SER A 471 -39.42 -5.47 32.76
N GLU A 472 -39.11 -6.47 31.92
CA GLU A 472 -37.89 -6.46 31.11
C GLU A 472 -37.90 -5.35 30.07
N ARG A 473 -39.06 -5.11 29.44
CA ARG A 473 -39.24 -4.02 28.48
C ARG A 473 -39.05 -2.65 29.14
N GLU A 474 -39.71 -2.41 30.27
CA GLU A 474 -39.56 -1.17 31.04
C GLU A 474 -38.11 -0.96 31.49
N LYS A 475 -37.45 -2.03 31.97
CA LYS A 475 -36.04 -1.99 32.36
C LYS A 475 -35.15 -1.59 31.19
N LEU A 476 -35.28 -2.23 30.02
CA LEU A 476 -34.50 -1.88 28.82
C LEU A 476 -34.74 -0.43 28.38
N LEU A 477 -35.99 0.03 28.39
CA LEU A 477 -36.33 1.40 28.01
C LEU A 477 -35.82 2.45 29.01
N SER A 478 -35.60 2.07 30.27
CA SER A 478 -35.04 2.94 31.31
C SER A 478 -33.51 3.10 31.24
N GLU A 479 -32.81 2.21 30.54
CA GLU A 479 -31.35 2.24 30.43
C GLU A 479 -30.88 3.36 29.49
N THR A 480 -29.91 4.14 29.94
CA THR A 480 -29.35 5.27 29.17
C THR A 480 -28.02 4.89 28.52
N LEU A 481 -27.68 5.64 27.46
CA LEU A 481 -26.43 5.44 26.74
C LEU A 481 -25.21 5.73 27.62
N VAL A 482 -24.17 4.92 27.46
CA VAL A 482 -22.89 5.18 28.11
C VAL A 482 -22.22 6.40 27.44
N SER A 483 -21.66 7.30 28.24
CA SER A 483 -20.91 8.47 27.77
C SER A 483 -19.60 8.03 27.10
N LEU A 484 -19.25 8.67 25.99
CA LEU A 484 -17.94 8.46 25.35
C LEU A 484 -16.83 9.10 26.20
N SER A 485 -15.72 8.39 26.33
CA SER A 485 -14.48 8.94 26.88
C SER A 485 -13.41 8.95 25.80
N PHE A 486 -12.79 10.11 25.62
CA PHE A 486 -11.68 10.32 24.69
C PHE A 486 -10.36 10.32 25.45
N LYS A 487 -9.33 9.77 24.83
CA LYS A 487 -7.98 9.78 25.37
C LYS A 487 -7.40 11.20 25.24
N PRO A 488 -6.89 11.80 26.33
CA PRO A 488 -6.26 13.11 26.26
C PRO A 488 -4.98 13.01 25.42
N ILE A 489 -4.69 14.06 24.65
CA ILE A 489 -3.46 14.14 23.86
C ILE A 489 -2.36 14.72 24.76
N PRO A 490 -1.26 13.99 25.02
CA PRO A 490 -0.16 14.50 25.84
C PRO A 490 0.47 15.75 25.20
N GLN A 491 0.78 16.79 25.99
CA GLN A 491 1.41 18.00 25.42
C GLN A 491 2.89 17.78 25.04
N GLY A 492 3.61 16.93 25.78
CA GLY A 492 5.03 16.62 25.53
C GLY A 492 5.26 15.44 24.59
N GLU A 493 6.52 15.07 24.40
CA GLU A 493 6.87 13.76 23.83
C GLU A 493 6.24 12.66 24.69
N CYS A 494 5.69 11.65 24.04
CA CYS A 494 4.98 10.57 24.71
C CYS A 494 5.20 9.24 24.00
N GLN A 495 4.76 8.14 24.60
CA GLN A 495 4.76 6.85 23.93
C GLN A 495 3.49 6.68 23.10
N MET A 496 3.52 5.81 22.10
CA MET A 496 2.34 5.49 21.28
C MET A 496 1.15 5.08 22.17
N MET A 497 1.41 4.32 23.23
CA MET A 497 0.38 3.92 24.19
C MET A 497 -0.23 5.07 24.99
N ASP A 498 0.34 6.27 24.99
CA ASP A 498 -0.21 7.44 25.68
C ASP A 498 -1.16 8.24 24.79
N ILE A 499 -1.05 8.09 23.46
CA ILE A 499 -1.83 8.86 22.48
C ILE A 499 -2.82 7.99 21.68
N ALA A 500 -2.48 6.75 21.38
CA ALA A 500 -3.37 5.83 20.68
C ALA A 500 -4.49 5.31 21.58
N LYS A 501 -5.71 5.23 21.05
CA LYS A 501 -6.86 4.64 21.74
C LYS A 501 -6.76 3.12 21.77
N ILE A 502 -6.43 2.53 20.63
CA ILE A 502 -6.27 1.09 20.45
C ILE A 502 -4.90 0.86 19.81
N ILE A 503 -4.15 -0.08 20.37
CA ILE A 503 -3.01 -0.71 19.71
C ILE A 503 -3.27 -2.20 19.83
N ARG A 504 -3.38 -2.90 18.70
CA ARG A 504 -3.68 -4.33 18.71
C ARG A 504 -2.95 -5.06 17.60
N SER A 505 -2.80 -6.35 17.82
CA SER A 505 -2.39 -7.30 16.78
C SER A 505 -3.47 -8.37 16.64
N LYS A 506 -3.64 -8.89 15.44
CA LYS A 506 -4.64 -9.93 15.13
C LYS A 506 -4.28 -10.66 13.84
N ASN A 507 -4.73 -11.89 13.67
CA ASN A 507 -4.55 -12.64 12.44
C ASN A 507 -5.29 -12.00 11.25
N SER A 508 -4.79 -12.23 10.04
CA SER A 508 -5.50 -12.03 8.77
C SER A 508 -5.40 -13.32 7.96
N GLY A 509 -6.17 -14.32 8.38
CA GLY A 509 -5.98 -15.70 7.94
C GLY A 509 -4.75 -16.38 8.54
N PRO A 510 -4.44 -17.62 8.11
CA PRO A 510 -3.46 -18.49 8.78
C PRO A 510 -1.99 -18.12 8.58
N PHE A 511 -1.69 -17.26 7.60
CA PHE A 511 -0.32 -16.96 7.16
C PHE A 511 0.05 -15.48 7.27
N GLU A 512 -0.89 -14.62 7.66
CA GLU A 512 -0.66 -13.18 7.83
C GLU A 512 -1.06 -12.70 9.22
N MET A 513 -0.38 -11.66 9.68
CA MET A 513 -0.62 -11.00 10.95
C MET A 513 -0.71 -9.50 10.75
N THR A 514 -1.67 -8.89 11.41
CA THR A 514 -1.96 -7.46 11.28
C THR A 514 -1.72 -6.74 12.58
N PHE A 515 -1.36 -5.48 12.47
CA PHE A 515 -1.20 -4.51 13.53
C PHE A 515 -2.05 -3.29 13.22
N ASP A 516 -2.89 -2.90 14.17
CA ASP A 516 -3.74 -1.72 14.05
C ASP A 516 -3.42 -0.75 15.19
N ILE A 517 -3.25 0.53 14.83
CA ILE A 517 -3.23 1.64 15.79
C ILE A 517 -4.40 2.56 15.43
N MET A 518 -5.28 2.86 16.39
CA MET A 518 -6.46 3.72 16.18
C MET A 518 -6.47 4.87 17.17
N PHE A 519 -6.95 6.02 16.72
CA PHE A 519 -6.97 7.25 17.51
C PHE A 519 -8.40 7.73 17.76
N ASP A 520 -8.60 8.34 18.92
CA ASP A 520 -9.90 8.89 19.35
C ASP A 520 -10.26 10.20 18.61
N THR A 521 -9.25 10.92 18.09
CA THR A 521 -9.42 12.24 17.45
C THR A 521 -8.50 12.40 16.25
N THR A 522 -8.92 13.26 15.31
CA THR A 522 -8.10 13.62 14.13
C THR A 522 -6.78 14.26 14.54
N GLU A 523 -6.75 15.05 15.61
CA GLU A 523 -5.52 15.68 16.12
C GLU A 523 -4.46 14.65 16.55
N ALA A 524 -4.86 13.62 17.29
CA ALA A 524 -3.98 12.54 17.70
C ALA A 524 -3.45 11.73 16.51
N TYR A 525 -4.36 11.42 15.57
CA TYR A 525 -4.04 10.73 14.32
C TYR A 525 -3.05 11.52 13.46
N GLU A 526 -3.32 12.81 13.21
CA GLU A 526 -2.47 13.67 12.39
C GLU A 526 -1.11 13.90 13.05
N ARG A 527 -1.03 14.02 14.38
CA ARG A 527 0.26 14.09 15.08
C ARG A 527 1.14 12.88 14.78
N VAL A 528 0.59 11.67 14.89
CA VAL A 528 1.35 10.44 14.62
C VAL A 528 1.66 10.28 13.14
N LYS A 529 0.71 10.58 12.26
CA LYS A 529 0.88 10.52 10.81
C LYS A 529 1.99 11.45 10.33
N ASN A 530 1.96 12.70 10.77
CA ASN A 530 2.94 13.73 10.37
C ASN A 530 4.30 13.52 11.02
N ALA A 531 4.39 12.85 12.17
CA ALA A 531 5.67 12.46 12.76
C ALA A 531 6.44 11.45 11.89
N ASN A 532 5.79 10.76 10.95
CA ASN A 532 6.39 9.79 10.03
C ASN A 532 7.22 8.69 10.75
N ILE A 533 6.71 8.21 11.89
CA ILE A 533 7.37 7.24 12.77
C ILE A 533 6.90 5.79 12.55
N LEU A 534 5.93 5.56 11.66
CA LEU A 534 5.35 4.24 11.35
C LEU A 534 5.75 3.76 9.95
N THR A 535 7.03 3.89 9.59
CA THR A 535 7.56 3.49 8.27
C THR A 535 7.92 2.00 8.22
N ASN A 536 8.15 1.48 7.00
CA ASN A 536 8.59 0.10 6.80
C ASN A 536 9.92 -0.18 7.51
N GLU A 537 10.90 0.73 7.41
CA GLU A 537 12.21 0.60 8.05
C GLU A 537 12.07 0.49 9.57
N ARG A 538 11.14 1.27 10.16
CA ARG A 538 10.90 1.22 11.60
C ARG A 538 10.28 -0.10 12.01
N VAL A 539 9.27 -0.60 11.28
CA VAL A 539 8.62 -1.89 11.56
C VAL A 539 9.61 -3.04 11.39
N MET A 540 10.43 -3.03 10.33
CA MET A 540 11.50 -4.01 10.11
C MET A 540 12.49 -4.02 11.28
N SER A 541 12.96 -2.85 11.70
CA SER A 541 13.88 -2.75 12.84
C SER A 541 13.24 -3.20 14.15
N LEU A 542 11.95 -2.93 14.36
CA LEU A 542 11.25 -3.19 15.61
C LEU A 542 10.92 -4.68 15.80
N TYR A 543 10.68 -5.40 14.69
CA TYR A 543 10.27 -6.80 14.67
C TYR A 543 11.30 -7.75 14.02
N HIS A 544 12.48 -7.24 13.66
CA HIS A 544 13.54 -7.98 12.96
C HIS A 544 13.10 -8.63 11.63
N LEU A 545 12.28 -7.89 10.85
CA LEU A 545 11.70 -8.37 9.60
C LEU A 545 12.56 -8.00 8.37
N GLN A 546 12.35 -8.73 7.28
CA GLN A 546 12.84 -8.36 5.94
C GLN A 546 11.81 -7.53 5.17
N PRO A 547 12.21 -6.79 4.12
CA PRO A 547 11.28 -5.99 3.32
C PRO A 547 10.09 -6.79 2.77
N GLU A 548 10.32 -8.01 2.32
CA GLU A 548 9.32 -8.93 1.76
C GLU A 548 8.31 -9.46 2.80
N ASP A 549 8.62 -9.35 4.10
CA ASP A 549 7.70 -9.76 5.16
C ASP A 549 6.58 -8.73 5.37
N ILE A 550 6.74 -7.47 4.93
CA ILE A 550 5.71 -6.43 5.04
C ILE A 550 4.82 -6.46 3.80
N ILE A 551 3.56 -6.85 3.99
CA ILE A 551 2.55 -6.96 2.93
C ILE A 551 1.83 -5.61 2.72
N VAL A 552 1.45 -4.95 3.81
CA VAL A 552 0.77 -3.64 3.81
C VAL A 552 1.33 -2.79 4.93
N ASN A 553 1.52 -1.50 4.67
CA ASN A 553 1.76 -0.49 5.71
C ASN A 553 1.13 0.83 5.25
N MET A 554 0.04 1.23 5.89
CA MET A 554 -0.74 2.39 5.45
C MET A 554 -1.50 3.06 6.59
N PHE A 555 -1.78 4.34 6.40
CA PHE A 555 -2.82 5.03 7.16
C PHE A 555 -4.18 4.84 6.48
N PHE A 556 -5.24 4.84 7.28
CA PHE A 556 -6.63 4.71 6.86
C PHE A 556 -7.48 5.76 7.59
N GLU A 557 -7.70 6.88 6.91
CA GLU A 557 -8.37 8.08 7.39
C GLU A 557 -9.81 7.84 7.90
N PRO A 558 -10.68 7.04 7.23
CA PRO A 558 -12.07 6.85 7.68
C PRO A 558 -12.19 6.31 9.10
N ALA A 559 -11.18 5.54 9.54
CA ALA A 559 -11.13 4.96 10.87
C ALA A 559 -10.10 5.64 11.80
N LEU A 560 -9.51 6.77 11.39
CA LEU A 560 -8.38 7.42 12.08
C LEU A 560 -7.35 6.38 12.54
N ALA A 561 -6.90 5.54 11.62
CA ALA A 561 -6.11 4.37 11.94
C ALA A 561 -4.84 4.27 11.11
N TRP A 562 -3.89 3.51 11.63
CA TRP A 562 -2.74 2.97 10.91
C TRP A 562 -2.85 1.45 10.90
N LYS A 563 -2.52 0.83 9.78
CA LYS A 563 -2.52 -0.62 9.61
C LYS A 563 -1.23 -1.10 8.96
N CYS A 564 -0.63 -2.11 9.58
CA CYS A 564 0.46 -2.88 9.01
C CYS A 564 0.09 -4.35 8.98
N THR A 565 0.37 -5.03 7.88
CA THR A 565 0.18 -6.48 7.74
C THR A 565 1.49 -7.10 7.34
N ILE A 566 1.90 -8.14 8.06
CA ILE A 566 3.13 -8.88 7.84
C ILE A 566 2.85 -10.36 7.58
N ARG A 567 3.80 -11.04 6.93
CA ARG A 567 3.84 -12.50 6.90
C ARG A 567 4.05 -13.02 8.31
N ARG A 568 3.32 -14.06 8.70
CA ARG A 568 3.54 -14.73 9.99
C ARG A 568 4.87 -15.49 9.98
N PRO A 569 5.64 -15.48 11.08
CA PRO A 569 6.80 -16.35 11.21
C PRO A 569 6.43 -17.84 11.29
N TRP A 570 5.18 -18.17 11.69
CA TRP A 570 4.64 -19.52 11.72
C TRP A 570 3.22 -19.58 11.19
N GLU A 571 2.87 -20.73 10.61
CA GLU A 571 1.49 -21.02 10.22
C GLU A 571 0.61 -21.13 11.47
N GLN A 572 -0.55 -20.48 11.43
CA GLN A 572 -1.47 -20.42 12.55
C GLN A 572 -1.82 -21.81 13.10
N GLY A 573 -1.53 -22.03 14.38
CA GLY A 573 -1.95 -23.23 15.11
C GLY A 573 -1.20 -24.51 14.76
N THR A 574 -0.09 -24.41 14.00
CA THR A 574 0.78 -25.54 13.66
C THR A 574 1.76 -25.91 14.79
N VAL A 575 2.73 -26.77 14.50
CA VAL A 575 3.82 -27.13 15.41
C VAL A 575 4.75 -25.94 15.64
N GLY A 576 5.04 -25.61 16.90
CA GLY A 576 5.90 -24.47 17.25
C GLY A 576 5.22 -23.09 17.26
N GLU A 577 3.91 -23.01 16.97
CA GLU A 577 3.11 -21.78 17.14
C GLU A 577 3.11 -21.30 18.60
N ARG A 578 3.11 -19.97 18.79
CA ARG A 578 3.30 -19.29 20.09
C ARG A 578 2.14 -18.39 20.47
N ASP A 579 1.39 -17.91 19.48
CA ASP A 579 0.22 -17.06 19.64
C ASP A 579 -0.75 -17.32 18.49
N THR A 580 -1.56 -18.38 18.64
CA THR A 580 -2.50 -18.83 17.61
C THR A 580 -3.47 -17.74 17.17
N LEU A 581 -3.77 -16.75 18.01
CA LEU A 581 -4.68 -15.64 17.68
C LEU A 581 -3.95 -14.36 17.26
N GLY A 582 -2.61 -14.34 17.35
CA GLY A 582 -1.76 -13.19 17.05
C GLY A 582 -2.06 -11.97 17.92
N THR A 583 -2.59 -12.15 19.13
CA THR A 583 -3.16 -11.07 19.96
C THR A 583 -2.15 -10.31 20.82
N GLN A 584 -0.95 -10.87 21.02
CA GLN A 584 0.06 -10.31 21.94
C GLN A 584 1.33 -9.83 21.22
N GLN A 585 1.22 -9.54 19.94
CA GLN A 585 2.34 -9.18 19.06
C GLN A 585 2.49 -7.66 18.93
N HIS A 586 1.50 -6.88 19.36
CA HIS A 586 1.49 -5.41 19.32
C HIS A 586 2.39 -4.73 20.37
N GLY A 587 2.94 -5.50 21.32
CA GLY A 587 3.70 -4.98 22.46
C GLY A 587 4.77 -3.94 22.08
N PRO A 588 5.66 -4.23 21.10
CA PRO A 588 6.70 -3.28 20.68
C PRO A 588 6.17 -1.95 20.13
N LEU A 589 4.95 -1.92 19.57
CA LEU A 589 4.36 -0.67 19.03
C LEU A 589 4.02 0.32 20.15
N MET A 590 3.71 -0.19 21.35
CA MET A 590 3.26 0.63 22.48
C MET A 590 4.31 1.64 22.93
N THR A 591 5.58 1.27 22.83
CA THR A 591 6.72 2.07 23.33
C THR A 591 7.36 2.95 22.27
N ILE A 592 6.83 2.98 21.04
CA ILE A 592 7.29 3.90 20.00
C ILE A 592 7.15 5.33 20.50
N ALA A 593 8.25 6.09 20.50
CA ALA A 593 8.24 7.50 20.87
C ALA A 593 7.51 8.34 19.81
N VAL A 594 6.57 9.16 20.28
CA VAL A 594 5.79 10.12 19.50
C VAL A 594 6.25 11.53 19.88
N PRO A 595 6.91 12.27 18.97
CA PRO A 595 7.44 13.60 19.26
C PRO A 595 6.31 14.59 19.61
N VAL A 596 6.67 15.69 20.27
CA VAL A 596 5.77 16.82 20.57
C VAL A 596 5.05 17.26 19.30
N ALA A 597 3.76 17.60 19.40
CA ALA A 597 3.06 18.25 18.30
C ALA A 597 3.82 19.54 17.97
N LEU A 598 4.36 19.68 16.76
CA LEU A 598 5.11 20.87 16.37
C LEU A 598 4.26 22.11 16.72
N ASP A 599 4.75 22.92 17.67
CA ASP A 599 4.05 24.09 18.18
C ASP A 599 3.72 24.99 16.98
N SER A 600 2.43 25.16 16.72
CA SER A 600 1.94 26.10 15.72
C SER A 600 2.13 27.57 16.15
N THR A 601 2.84 27.83 17.26
CA THR A 601 2.91 29.14 17.93
C THR A 601 4.29 29.64 18.37
N VAL A 602 5.41 29.01 17.99
CA VAL A 602 6.75 29.64 18.11
C VAL A 602 7.41 29.79 16.74
N GLY A 603 7.16 30.94 16.12
CA GLY A 603 8.10 31.58 15.19
C GLY A 603 8.36 30.91 13.85
N THR A 604 7.32 30.65 13.05
CA THR A 604 7.44 30.60 11.58
C THR A 604 6.56 31.67 10.96
N SER A 605 6.94 32.93 11.19
CA SER A 605 6.88 33.88 10.08
C SER A 605 7.69 33.27 8.94
N VAL A 606 7.02 33.01 7.80
CA VAL A 606 7.58 32.40 6.58
C VAL A 606 7.78 30.89 6.76
N PHE A 607 6.88 30.09 6.19
CA PHE A 607 7.10 28.85 5.42
C PHE A 607 5.82 28.03 5.36
N GLY A 608 5.31 27.85 4.14
CA GLY A 608 4.00 27.28 3.84
C GLY A 608 3.83 25.82 4.27
N ASN A 609 2.64 25.57 4.81
CA ASN A 609 2.05 24.33 5.26
C ASN A 609 1.73 23.39 4.06
N PRO A 610 2.21 22.14 3.94
CA PRO A 610 1.79 21.20 2.90
C PRO A 610 0.55 20.39 3.32
N GLY A 611 -0.42 21.05 3.94
CA GLY A 611 -1.60 20.38 4.50
C GLY A 611 -2.76 21.30 4.90
N ALA A 612 -2.78 22.56 4.42
CA ALA A 612 -4.02 23.30 4.43
C ALA A 612 -4.98 22.62 3.44
N SER A 613 -6.23 22.41 3.85
CA SER A 613 -7.35 22.24 2.91
C SER A 613 -7.50 23.54 2.11
N ALA A 614 -6.57 23.80 1.21
CA ALA A 614 -6.81 24.70 0.11
C ALA A 614 -7.80 23.95 -0.76
N THR A 615 -9.00 24.49 -0.89
CA THR A 615 -9.81 24.26 -2.09
C THR A 615 -8.84 24.31 -3.28
N PRO A 616 -8.73 23.30 -4.15
CA PRO A 616 -7.81 23.33 -5.27
C PRO A 616 -8.01 24.66 -5.98
N GLN A 617 -7.00 25.53 -5.94
CA GLN A 617 -7.12 26.81 -6.62
C GLN A 617 -7.26 26.48 -8.09
N ASP A 618 -8.37 26.90 -8.68
CA ASP A 618 -8.61 26.66 -10.10
C ASP A 618 -7.55 27.42 -10.91
N ARG A 619 -6.57 26.69 -11.45
CA ARG A 619 -5.50 27.25 -12.29
C ARG A 619 -5.86 27.25 -13.77
N SER A 620 -7.07 26.82 -14.14
CA SER A 620 -7.51 26.72 -15.54
C SER A 620 -7.52 28.06 -16.27
N ASN A 621 -7.57 29.18 -15.55
CA ASN A 621 -7.57 30.53 -16.10
C ASN A 621 -6.27 31.31 -15.84
N PHE A 622 -5.23 30.66 -15.29
CA PHE A 622 -3.96 31.34 -15.09
C PHE A 622 -3.39 31.82 -16.43
N SER A 623 -2.78 33.00 -16.39
CA SER A 623 -1.77 33.42 -17.36
C SER A 623 -0.39 32.86 -16.97
N PRO A 624 0.62 32.90 -17.87
CA PRO A 624 1.98 32.52 -17.52
C PRO A 624 2.53 33.32 -16.32
N LYS A 625 2.13 34.59 -16.19
CA LYS A 625 2.50 35.44 -15.05
C LYS A 625 1.87 34.94 -13.76
N ASP A 626 0.58 34.59 -13.76
CA ASP A 626 -0.10 34.05 -12.57
C ASP A 626 0.55 32.73 -12.11
N SER A 627 0.99 31.89 -13.05
CA SER A 627 1.78 30.70 -12.72
C SER A 627 3.10 31.02 -12.05
N VAL A 628 3.86 32.00 -12.56
CA VAL A 628 5.12 32.41 -11.92
C VAL A 628 4.86 33.02 -10.56
N ASP A 629 3.88 33.93 -10.45
CA ASP A 629 3.50 34.56 -9.19
C ASP A 629 3.10 33.49 -8.14
N HIS A 630 2.27 32.51 -8.51
CA HIS A 630 1.88 31.39 -7.64
C HIS A 630 3.07 30.54 -7.18
N LEU A 631 3.93 30.11 -8.12
CA LEU A 631 5.11 29.31 -7.81
C LEU A 631 6.09 30.10 -6.92
N TRP A 632 6.33 31.37 -7.26
CA TRP A 632 7.23 32.27 -6.53
C TRP A 632 6.79 32.51 -5.09
N THR A 633 5.52 32.85 -4.89
CA THR A 633 4.95 33.06 -3.56
C THR A 633 4.95 31.77 -2.75
N THR A 634 4.61 30.63 -3.36
CA THR A 634 4.61 29.33 -2.67
C THR A 634 6.01 28.91 -2.22
N LEU A 635 7.05 29.23 -2.99
CA LEU A 635 8.45 29.02 -2.61
C LEU A 635 8.94 30.00 -1.52
N GLY A 636 8.10 30.94 -1.08
CA GLY A 636 8.42 31.92 -0.05
C GLY A 636 9.53 32.88 -0.49
N LEU A 637 9.46 33.36 -1.74
CA LEU A 637 10.42 34.30 -2.32
C LEU A 637 9.90 35.75 -2.26
N PRO A 638 10.76 36.78 -2.36
CA PRO A 638 10.34 38.18 -2.17
C PRO A 638 9.36 38.66 -3.25
N ALA A 639 8.15 39.06 -2.85
CA ALA A 639 7.09 39.43 -3.80
C ALA A 639 7.45 40.61 -4.72
N ALA A 640 8.26 41.56 -4.25
CA ALA A 640 8.68 42.73 -5.04
C ALA A 640 9.45 42.35 -6.32
N SER A 641 10.04 41.16 -6.38
CA SER A 641 10.76 40.69 -7.56
C SER A 641 9.84 40.46 -8.76
N LEU A 642 8.56 40.12 -8.51
CA LEU A 642 7.59 39.83 -9.56
C LEU A 642 7.28 41.03 -10.47
N GLU A 643 7.55 42.26 -10.02
CA GLU A 643 7.40 43.49 -10.81
C GLU A 643 8.45 43.59 -11.93
N LYS A 644 9.57 42.86 -11.83
CA LYS A 644 10.64 42.85 -12.81
C LYS A 644 10.48 41.80 -13.90
N LEU A 645 9.44 40.98 -13.83
CA LEU A 645 9.19 39.94 -14.83
C LEU A 645 8.26 40.43 -15.94
N GLN A 646 8.74 40.38 -17.17
CA GLN A 646 8.02 40.68 -18.39
C GLN A 646 7.88 39.42 -19.25
N LEU A 647 6.64 39.02 -19.51
CA LEU A 647 6.32 37.81 -20.30
C LEU A 647 5.58 38.22 -21.59
N PRO A 648 6.25 38.88 -22.57
CA PRO A 648 5.59 39.37 -23.77
C PRO A 648 5.19 38.25 -24.73
N GLY A 649 4.14 38.51 -25.52
CA GLY A 649 3.63 37.58 -26.52
C GLY A 649 2.27 36.98 -26.16
N HIS A 650 1.57 36.48 -27.18
CA HIS A 650 0.27 35.82 -27.08
C HIS A 650 0.17 34.73 -28.16
N GLY A 651 -0.69 33.73 -27.96
CA GLY A 651 -0.90 32.64 -28.91
C GLY A 651 -0.74 31.25 -28.29
N LEU A 652 -0.91 30.21 -29.11
CA LEU A 652 -0.89 28.80 -28.68
C LEU A 652 0.53 28.22 -28.58
N GLY A 653 1.46 28.74 -29.40
CA GLY A 653 2.88 28.37 -29.45
C GLY A 653 3.16 27.02 -30.12
N LEU A 654 2.72 25.90 -29.54
CA LEU A 654 2.89 24.55 -30.10
C LEU A 654 1.53 23.84 -30.21
N PRO A 655 1.31 23.00 -31.24
CA PRO A 655 0.00 22.39 -31.47
C PRO A 655 -0.29 21.30 -30.44
N SER A 656 -1.11 21.64 -29.45
CA SER A 656 -1.52 20.74 -28.37
C SER A 656 -2.79 21.24 -27.70
N SER A 657 -3.59 20.33 -27.14
CA SER A 657 -4.68 20.75 -26.26
C SER A 657 -4.17 21.27 -24.92
N PHE A 658 -2.98 20.83 -24.48
CA PHE A 658 -2.34 21.36 -23.27
C PHE A 658 -1.71 22.73 -23.53
N LYS A 659 -1.68 23.58 -22.50
CA LYS A 659 -1.07 24.91 -22.54
C LYS A 659 0.47 24.85 -22.48
N ILE A 660 1.09 24.29 -23.52
CA ILE A 660 2.54 24.04 -23.58
C ILE A 660 3.35 25.34 -23.56
N ALA A 661 2.98 26.33 -24.38
CA ALA A 661 3.68 27.61 -24.42
C ALA A 661 3.59 28.38 -23.08
N HIS A 662 2.46 28.22 -22.38
CA HIS A 662 2.27 28.79 -21.05
C HIS A 662 3.28 28.23 -20.07
N ILE A 663 3.31 26.90 -19.90
CA ILE A 663 4.21 26.29 -18.91
C ILE A 663 5.68 26.53 -19.28
N ALA A 664 6.00 26.59 -20.58
CA ALA A 664 7.33 26.92 -21.07
C ALA A 664 7.78 28.33 -20.65
N GLN A 665 6.97 29.34 -20.97
CA GLN A 665 7.28 30.72 -20.61
C GLN A 665 7.31 30.92 -19.09
N ALA A 666 6.41 30.25 -18.34
CA ALA A 666 6.36 30.32 -16.89
C ALA A 666 7.59 29.66 -16.25
N SER A 667 7.98 28.45 -16.66
CA SER A 667 9.12 27.76 -16.04
C SER A 667 10.45 28.43 -16.33
N ILE A 668 10.65 28.94 -17.55
CA ILE A 668 11.86 29.70 -17.94
C ILE A 668 11.87 31.07 -17.25
N GLY A 669 10.72 31.76 -17.19
CA GLY A 669 10.58 33.03 -16.49
C GLY A 669 10.88 32.91 -15.00
N LEU A 670 10.42 31.82 -14.37
CA LEU A 670 10.69 31.54 -12.95
C LEU A 670 12.19 31.37 -12.67
N SER A 671 12.91 30.55 -13.44
CA SER A 671 14.36 30.37 -13.25
C SER A 671 15.13 31.65 -13.56
N ALA A 672 14.81 32.34 -14.66
CA ALA A 672 15.49 33.59 -15.01
C ALA A 672 15.29 34.70 -13.97
N LEU A 673 14.09 34.80 -13.38
CA LEU A 673 13.81 35.75 -12.30
C LEU A 673 14.56 35.41 -11.01
N LEU A 674 14.69 34.12 -10.69
CA LEU A 674 15.50 33.66 -9.57
C LEU A 674 16.99 33.94 -9.77
N ALA A 675 17.53 33.70 -10.97
CA ALA A 675 18.89 34.10 -11.33
C ALA A 675 19.10 35.61 -11.16
N ALA A 676 18.17 36.44 -11.63
CA ALA A 676 18.21 37.89 -11.43
C ALA A 676 18.17 38.26 -9.93
N GLN A 677 17.35 37.56 -9.13
CA GLN A 677 17.23 37.77 -7.69
C GLN A 677 18.54 37.46 -6.95
N ILE A 678 19.21 36.36 -7.31
CA ILE A 678 20.53 36.01 -6.80
C ILE A 678 21.57 37.06 -7.20
N HIS A 679 21.54 37.52 -8.46
CA HIS A 679 22.45 38.56 -8.94
C HIS A 679 22.30 39.87 -8.13
N ALA A 680 21.07 40.34 -7.93
CA ALA A 680 20.77 41.54 -7.16
C ALA A 680 21.21 41.41 -5.70
N HIS A 681 20.94 40.25 -5.09
CA HIS A 681 21.39 39.95 -3.72
C HIS A 681 22.91 39.93 -3.59
N ARG A 682 23.61 39.28 -4.53
CA ARG A 682 25.08 39.16 -4.55
C ARG A 682 25.80 40.50 -4.75
N SER A 683 25.26 41.36 -5.61
CA SER A 683 25.88 42.62 -6.02
C SER A 683 25.40 43.84 -5.23
N HIS A 684 24.41 43.66 -4.34
CA HIS A 684 23.69 44.75 -3.66
C HIS A 684 23.18 45.82 -4.64
N SER A 685 22.69 45.38 -5.80
CA SER A 685 22.18 46.24 -6.87
C SER A 685 20.67 46.12 -7.04
N ALA A 686 20.08 46.97 -7.88
CA ALA A 686 18.67 46.85 -8.24
C ALA A 686 18.42 45.56 -9.04
N LEU A 687 17.27 44.94 -8.82
CA LEU A 687 16.87 43.74 -9.54
C LEU A 687 16.73 44.01 -11.06
N PRO A 688 17.48 43.31 -11.92
CA PRO A 688 17.36 43.44 -13.38
C PRO A 688 15.95 43.08 -13.87
N THR A 689 15.49 43.78 -14.91
CA THR A 689 14.27 43.38 -15.63
C THR A 689 14.53 42.08 -16.39
N VAL A 690 13.64 41.10 -16.23
CA VAL A 690 13.69 39.80 -16.90
C VAL A 690 12.62 39.76 -17.98
N THR A 691 13.00 39.41 -19.21
CA THR A 691 12.08 39.28 -20.34
C THR A 691 12.15 37.88 -20.93
N VAL A 692 10.99 37.23 -21.12
CA VAL A 692 10.89 35.91 -21.77
C VAL A 692 9.76 35.92 -22.82
N PRO A 693 10.07 36.00 -24.12
CA PRO A 693 9.04 35.97 -25.17
C PRO A 693 8.36 34.59 -25.30
N LEU A 694 7.03 34.57 -25.37
CA LEU A 694 6.21 33.33 -25.39
C LEU A 694 6.63 32.36 -26.50
N GLN A 695 6.76 32.86 -27.74
CA GLN A 695 7.10 32.02 -28.89
C GLN A 695 8.51 31.42 -28.76
N HIS A 696 9.47 32.22 -28.29
CA HIS A 696 10.84 31.77 -28.09
C HIS A 696 10.92 30.67 -27.02
N ALA A 697 10.20 30.84 -25.89
CA ALA A 697 10.12 29.83 -24.84
C ALA A 697 9.49 28.52 -25.34
N ALA A 698 8.41 28.60 -26.13
CA ALA A 698 7.77 27.42 -26.73
C ALA A 698 8.71 26.67 -27.70
N ILE A 699 9.52 27.39 -28.47
CA ILE A 699 10.54 26.81 -29.36
C ILE A 699 11.69 26.17 -28.55
N GLU A 700 12.13 26.81 -27.45
CA GLU A 700 13.22 26.30 -26.60
C GLU A 700 12.88 24.94 -25.96
N PHE A 701 11.60 24.68 -25.68
CA PHE A 701 11.06 23.38 -25.23
C PHE A 701 11.20 22.24 -26.26
N LYS A 702 11.74 22.52 -27.45
CA LYS A 702 12.09 21.54 -28.49
C LYS A 702 13.56 21.65 -28.90
N SER A 703 14.39 22.35 -28.13
CA SER A 703 15.78 22.67 -28.51
C SER A 703 16.63 21.45 -28.85
N GLU A 704 16.37 20.28 -28.25
CA GLU A 704 17.09 19.03 -28.55
C GLU A 704 16.79 18.46 -29.94
N ARG A 705 15.73 18.96 -30.60
CA ARG A 705 15.34 18.62 -31.98
C ARG A 705 15.62 19.75 -32.96
N LEU A 706 15.86 20.96 -32.46
CA LEU A 706 15.98 22.20 -33.23
C LEU A 706 17.42 22.72 -33.24
N TYR A 707 18.35 21.87 -33.69
CA TYR A 707 19.71 22.27 -33.99
C TYR A 707 20.23 21.59 -35.27
N THR A 708 21.25 22.21 -35.87
CA THR A 708 22.10 21.59 -36.89
C THR A 708 23.53 21.51 -36.41
N LEU A 709 24.24 20.48 -36.87
CA LEU A 709 25.65 20.27 -36.64
C LEU A 709 26.33 19.96 -37.96
N ALA A 710 27.31 20.79 -38.36
CA ALA A 710 27.88 20.78 -39.71
C ALA A 710 26.78 20.75 -40.80
N ASP A 711 25.78 21.63 -40.63
CA ASP A 711 24.59 21.80 -41.48
C ASP A 711 23.67 20.57 -41.60
N LYS A 712 23.89 19.54 -40.77
CA LYS A 712 23.00 18.36 -40.68
C LYS A 712 22.06 18.50 -39.49
N PRO A 713 20.77 18.12 -39.62
CA PRO A 713 19.84 18.16 -38.50
C PRO A 713 20.21 17.17 -37.41
N ALA A 714 19.66 17.37 -36.22
CA ALA A 714 19.74 16.43 -35.11
C ALA A 714 19.26 15.02 -35.53
N PRO A 715 19.98 13.93 -35.15
CA PRO A 715 19.52 12.57 -35.41
C PRO A 715 18.19 12.26 -34.71
N SER A 716 17.39 11.35 -35.28
CA SER A 716 16.14 10.90 -34.62
C SER A 716 16.45 10.21 -33.27
N PRO A 717 15.73 10.56 -32.19
CA PRO A 717 15.89 9.92 -30.89
C PRO A 717 15.14 8.59 -30.76
N TRP A 718 14.34 8.20 -31.76
CA TRP A 718 13.44 7.04 -31.68
C TRP A 718 14.12 5.74 -32.08
N GLY A 719 13.95 4.70 -31.26
CA GLY A 719 14.40 3.36 -31.58
C GLY A 719 13.43 2.59 -32.49
N PRO A 720 13.82 1.37 -32.93
CA PRO A 720 13.10 0.60 -33.93
C PRO A 720 11.78 -0.03 -33.46
N ILE A 721 11.56 -0.17 -32.15
CA ILE A 721 10.42 -0.90 -31.57
C ILE A 721 9.58 -0.08 -30.58
N GLY A 722 10.05 1.09 -30.13
CA GLY A 722 9.42 1.87 -29.05
C GLY A 722 8.18 2.64 -29.47
N GLY A 723 7.34 3.03 -28.53
CA GLY A 723 6.05 3.69 -28.77
C GLY A 723 4.87 2.80 -28.39
N LEU A 724 3.68 3.13 -28.89
CA LEU A 724 2.44 2.46 -28.50
C LEU A 724 2.29 1.09 -29.18
N HIS A 725 1.87 0.09 -28.40
CA HIS A 725 1.55 -1.27 -28.83
C HIS A 725 0.21 -1.70 -28.25
N LYS A 726 -0.58 -2.42 -29.06
CA LYS A 726 -1.91 -2.91 -28.66
C LYS A 726 -1.78 -4.18 -27.82
N THR A 727 -2.47 -4.22 -26.68
CA THR A 727 -2.62 -5.40 -25.80
C THR A 727 -3.99 -6.05 -26.02
N SER A 728 -4.32 -7.08 -25.25
CA SER A 728 -5.61 -7.80 -25.33
C SER A 728 -6.79 -6.92 -24.88
N ASP A 729 -6.54 -5.99 -23.96
CA ASP A 729 -7.50 -5.17 -23.22
C ASP A 729 -7.31 -3.66 -23.44
N GLY A 730 -6.23 -3.23 -24.11
CA GLY A 730 -5.85 -1.83 -24.18
C GLY A 730 -4.54 -1.60 -24.96
N TYR A 731 -3.67 -0.78 -24.40
CA TYR A 731 -2.37 -0.47 -24.99
C TYR A 731 -1.29 -0.31 -23.91
N VAL A 732 -0.05 -0.56 -24.30
CA VAL A 732 1.15 -0.19 -23.53
C VAL A 732 2.06 0.66 -24.39
N ARG A 733 2.86 1.52 -23.75
CA ARG A 733 3.99 2.19 -24.39
C ARG A 733 5.29 1.51 -23.98
N VAL A 734 6.08 1.13 -24.97
CA VAL A 734 7.41 0.55 -24.80
C VAL A 734 8.47 1.62 -25.04
N HIS A 735 9.44 1.76 -24.14
CA HIS A 735 10.59 2.63 -24.33
C HIS A 735 11.81 1.83 -24.82
N ASP A 736 12.48 2.27 -25.89
CA ASP A 736 13.55 1.52 -26.54
C ASP A 736 14.82 2.32 -26.90
N SER A 737 14.93 3.58 -26.47
CA SER A 737 16.09 4.44 -26.76
C SER A 737 17.41 3.91 -26.17
N PHE A 738 17.35 2.95 -25.24
CA PHE A 738 18.52 2.27 -24.70
C PHE A 738 18.54 0.78 -25.09
N PRO A 739 19.69 0.21 -25.49
CA PRO A 739 19.81 -1.19 -25.86
C PRO A 739 19.28 -2.16 -24.79
N ASN A 740 19.62 -1.94 -23.52
CA ASN A 740 19.14 -2.78 -22.42
C ASN A 740 17.62 -2.68 -22.18
N HIS A 741 16.98 -1.56 -22.53
CA HIS A 741 15.52 -1.43 -22.46
C HIS A 741 14.86 -2.15 -23.62
N ARG A 742 15.39 -1.95 -24.85
CA ARG A 742 14.94 -2.65 -26.05
C ARG A 742 15.04 -4.16 -25.90
N ASP A 743 16.23 -4.64 -25.56
CA ASP A 743 16.53 -6.06 -25.50
C ASP A 743 15.79 -6.73 -24.33
N GLY A 744 15.64 -6.02 -23.21
CA GLY A 744 14.82 -6.48 -22.08
C GLY A 744 13.33 -6.58 -22.40
N ALA A 745 12.76 -5.61 -23.12
CA ALA A 745 11.37 -5.67 -23.58
C ALA A 745 11.12 -6.84 -24.53
N LEU A 746 12.05 -7.10 -25.47
CA LEU A 746 12.00 -8.27 -26.35
C LEU A 746 12.06 -9.58 -25.55
N ALA A 747 12.98 -9.67 -24.58
CA ALA A 747 13.13 -10.86 -23.75
C ALA A 747 11.89 -11.15 -22.89
N LEU A 748 11.30 -10.11 -22.28
CA LEU A 748 10.13 -10.22 -21.41
C LEU A 748 8.96 -10.94 -22.09
N VAL A 749 8.71 -10.63 -23.37
CA VAL A 749 7.60 -11.23 -24.13
C VAL A 749 8.02 -12.43 -25.00
N GLY A 750 9.25 -12.93 -24.83
CA GLY A 750 9.76 -14.10 -25.54
C GLY A 750 10.11 -13.88 -27.02
N CYS A 751 10.42 -12.65 -27.43
CA CYS A 751 10.92 -12.36 -28.78
C CYS A 751 12.41 -12.70 -28.93
N LYS A 752 12.82 -13.06 -30.16
CA LYS A 752 14.24 -13.23 -30.50
C LYS A 752 14.97 -11.87 -30.42
N PRO A 753 16.30 -11.86 -30.16
CA PRO A 753 17.09 -10.64 -30.29
C PRO A 753 16.90 -9.99 -31.66
N LYS A 754 16.79 -8.65 -31.68
CA LYS A 754 16.55 -7.84 -32.91
C LYS A 754 15.21 -8.09 -33.61
N ALA A 755 14.20 -8.62 -32.91
CA ALA A 755 12.85 -8.71 -33.47
C ALA A 755 12.34 -7.32 -33.89
N THR A 756 11.54 -7.31 -34.96
CA THR A 756 10.88 -6.13 -35.51
C THR A 756 9.76 -5.64 -34.60
N ARG A 757 9.34 -4.38 -34.79
CA ARG A 757 8.18 -3.82 -34.09
C ARG A 757 6.92 -4.67 -34.26
N ALA A 758 6.71 -5.24 -35.44
CA ALA A 758 5.55 -6.06 -35.75
C ALA A 758 5.57 -7.39 -34.97
N GLU A 759 6.73 -8.05 -34.88
CA GLU A 759 6.90 -9.28 -34.10
C GLU A 759 6.69 -9.03 -32.61
N LEU A 760 7.24 -7.92 -32.08
CA LEU A 760 6.98 -7.50 -30.70
C LEU A 760 5.49 -7.23 -30.46
N GLY A 761 4.86 -6.47 -31.34
CA GLY A 761 3.44 -6.15 -31.25
C GLY A 761 2.55 -7.40 -31.27
N SER A 762 2.91 -8.41 -32.06
CA SER A 762 2.19 -9.70 -32.06
C SER A 762 2.25 -10.40 -30.70
N LYS A 763 3.37 -10.33 -29.99
CA LYS A 763 3.53 -10.91 -28.66
C LYS A 763 2.85 -10.10 -27.57
N ILE A 764 2.97 -8.78 -27.62
CA ILE A 764 2.31 -7.87 -26.67
C ILE A 764 0.78 -8.00 -26.74
N LYS A 765 0.21 -8.30 -27.91
CA LYS A 765 -1.24 -8.46 -28.10
C LYS A 765 -1.86 -9.59 -27.26
N GLU A 766 -1.05 -10.55 -26.82
CA GLU A 766 -1.47 -11.68 -25.97
C GLU A 766 -1.58 -11.30 -24.48
N TRP A 767 -0.98 -10.17 -24.07
CA TRP A 767 -0.95 -9.71 -22.68
C TRP A 767 -2.10 -8.76 -22.37
N CYS A 768 -2.54 -8.70 -21.11
CA CYS A 768 -3.26 -7.55 -20.59
C CYS A 768 -2.29 -6.40 -20.28
N SER A 769 -2.75 -5.17 -20.42
CA SER A 769 -1.94 -3.95 -20.36
C SER A 769 -1.28 -3.73 -19.00
N VAL A 770 -2.05 -3.85 -17.92
CA VAL A 770 -1.58 -3.67 -16.55
C VAL A 770 -0.67 -4.83 -16.12
N ASP A 771 -0.97 -6.06 -16.54
CA ASP A 771 -0.16 -7.23 -16.23
C ASP A 771 1.23 -7.14 -16.87
N LEU A 772 1.31 -6.68 -18.12
CA LEU A 772 2.58 -6.46 -18.81
C LEU A 772 3.39 -5.31 -18.18
N GLU A 773 2.73 -4.24 -17.74
CA GLU A 773 3.39 -3.17 -16.97
C GLU A 773 3.94 -3.70 -15.64
N ALA A 774 3.14 -4.47 -14.89
CA ALA A 774 3.56 -5.06 -13.62
C ALA A 774 4.78 -5.98 -13.83
N ALA A 775 4.70 -6.89 -14.80
CA ALA A 775 5.82 -7.77 -15.15
C ALA A 775 7.07 -6.98 -15.60
N ALA A 776 6.89 -5.89 -16.35
CA ALA A 776 7.99 -5.02 -16.73
C ALA A 776 8.61 -4.32 -15.51
N PHE A 777 7.81 -3.81 -14.58
CA PHE A 777 8.29 -3.16 -13.35
C PHE A 777 9.06 -4.12 -12.45
N GLU A 778 8.56 -5.35 -12.27
CA GLU A 778 9.23 -6.43 -11.54
C GLU A 778 10.60 -6.76 -12.14
N ASN A 779 10.69 -6.75 -13.48
CA ASN A 779 11.94 -6.98 -14.20
C ASN A 779 12.81 -5.72 -14.39
N ARG A 780 12.47 -4.60 -13.73
CA ARG A 780 13.18 -3.30 -13.83
C ARG A 780 13.26 -2.75 -15.26
N LEU A 781 12.25 -3.03 -16.07
CA LEU A 781 12.05 -2.57 -17.44
C LEU A 781 11.12 -1.34 -17.47
N VAL A 782 10.93 -0.79 -18.68
CA VAL A 782 10.26 0.50 -18.91
C VAL A 782 9.16 0.35 -19.96
N ILE A 783 8.06 -0.25 -19.51
CA ILE A 783 6.81 -0.41 -20.25
C ILE A 783 5.70 0.13 -19.34
N SER A 784 4.80 0.94 -19.87
CA SER A 784 3.70 1.50 -19.08
C SER A 784 2.36 1.35 -19.79
N ALA A 785 1.32 0.97 -19.06
CA ALA A 785 -0.04 0.85 -19.57
C ALA A 785 -0.63 2.22 -19.86
N LEU A 786 -1.31 2.33 -21.00
CA LEU A 786 -2.06 3.53 -21.38
C LEU A 786 -3.30 3.64 -20.49
N ARG A 787 -3.48 4.78 -19.85
CA ARG A 787 -4.59 5.04 -18.93
C ARG A 787 -5.25 6.37 -19.25
N SER A 788 -6.52 6.50 -18.88
CA SER A 788 -7.24 7.78 -18.75
C SER A 788 -6.89 8.46 -17.43
N TYR A 789 -7.28 9.73 -17.27
CA TYR A 789 -7.13 10.41 -15.97
C TYR A 789 -7.89 9.70 -14.85
N ALA A 790 -9.12 9.23 -15.10
CA ALA A 790 -9.89 8.49 -14.09
C ALA A 790 -9.18 7.22 -13.63
N GLN A 791 -8.56 6.48 -14.56
CA GLN A 791 -7.76 5.29 -14.23
C GLN A 791 -6.44 5.62 -13.53
N TRP A 792 -5.83 6.77 -13.81
CA TRP A 792 -4.62 7.22 -13.12
C TRP A 792 -4.92 7.68 -11.69
N ASP A 793 -5.93 8.51 -11.50
CA ASP A 793 -6.23 9.19 -10.24
C ASP A 793 -6.60 8.22 -9.10
N VAL A 794 -7.10 7.02 -9.44
CA VAL A 794 -7.38 5.96 -8.47
C VAL A 794 -6.13 5.21 -8.00
N LEU A 795 -4.98 5.35 -8.68
CA LEU A 795 -3.77 4.64 -8.30
C LEU A 795 -3.14 5.23 -7.02
N PRO A 796 -2.58 4.38 -6.12
CA PRO A 796 -1.89 4.87 -4.93
C PRO A 796 -0.73 5.82 -5.25
N GLN A 797 -0.05 5.63 -6.40
CA GLN A 797 1.00 6.55 -6.84
C GLN A 797 0.46 7.95 -7.14
N ALA A 798 -0.66 8.07 -7.86
CA ALA A 798 -1.25 9.34 -8.24
C ALA A 798 -1.58 10.22 -7.02
N ARG A 799 -2.05 9.59 -5.94
CA ARG A 799 -2.40 10.24 -4.67
C ARG A 799 -1.18 10.78 -3.91
N LYS A 800 0.01 10.18 -4.11
CA LYS A 800 1.26 10.60 -3.44
C LYS A 800 1.99 11.73 -4.15
N ILE A 801 1.64 12.02 -5.39
CA ILE A 801 2.26 13.11 -6.14
C ILE A 801 1.70 14.45 -5.65
N ALA A 802 2.61 15.34 -5.21
CA ALA A 802 2.27 16.67 -4.75
C ALA A 802 1.55 17.48 -5.84
N ASP A 803 0.58 18.31 -5.45
CA ASP A 803 -0.05 19.31 -6.34
C ASP A 803 0.81 20.58 -6.51
N PHE A 804 2.13 20.39 -6.53
CA PHE A 804 3.11 21.44 -6.70
C PHE A 804 4.40 20.86 -7.32
N PRO A 805 4.99 21.48 -8.35
CA PRO A 805 6.05 20.83 -9.13
C PRO A 805 7.45 20.88 -8.50
N ILE A 806 7.68 21.74 -7.48
CA ILE A 806 9.00 21.94 -6.84
C ILE A 806 8.88 21.77 -5.32
N THR A 807 9.43 20.70 -4.77
CA THR A 807 9.51 20.54 -3.31
C THR A 807 10.85 21.05 -2.79
N LEU A 808 10.81 21.94 -1.80
CA LEU A 808 11.99 22.41 -1.07
C LEU A 808 11.93 21.96 0.39
N ARG A 809 13.04 21.38 0.89
CA ARG A 809 13.17 20.97 2.28
C ARG A 809 14.54 21.36 2.83
N LYS A 810 14.57 22.04 3.98
CA LYS A 810 15.82 22.27 4.73
C LYS A 810 16.27 20.95 5.37
N LEU A 811 17.51 20.55 5.16
CA LEU A 811 18.09 19.30 5.67
C LEU A 811 18.79 19.50 7.02
N CYS A 812 19.52 20.60 7.17
CA CYS A 812 20.22 20.97 8.39
C CYS A 812 20.50 22.47 8.41
N ASP A 813 20.75 23.03 9.59
CA ASP A 813 21.26 24.39 9.73
C ASP A 813 22.74 24.50 9.38
N GLY A 814 23.17 25.68 8.95
CA GLY A 814 24.51 25.98 8.50
C GLY A 814 24.68 27.48 8.22
N PRO A 815 25.84 27.94 7.72
CA PRO A 815 26.13 29.36 7.57
C PRO A 815 25.15 30.09 6.65
N ILE A 816 24.86 31.36 6.95
CA ILE A 816 24.05 32.23 6.10
C ILE A 816 24.97 32.92 5.09
N GLY A 817 24.59 32.93 3.81
CA GLY A 817 25.29 33.66 2.76
C GLY A 817 25.45 32.84 1.48
N LEU A 818 25.82 33.54 0.39
CA LEU A 818 26.18 32.90 -0.87
C LEU A 818 27.57 32.24 -0.76
N PRO A 819 27.86 31.22 -1.59
CA PRO A 819 29.17 30.61 -1.62
C PRO A 819 30.30 31.63 -1.88
N PRO A 820 31.47 31.52 -1.20
CA PRO A 820 32.58 32.49 -1.32
C PRO A 820 33.14 32.66 -2.75
N THR A 821 32.94 31.66 -3.59
CA THR A 821 33.32 31.63 -5.02
C THR A 821 32.47 32.59 -5.86
N MET A 822 31.27 32.97 -5.40
CA MET A 822 30.38 33.92 -6.08
C MET A 822 30.73 35.36 -5.71
N GLN A 823 31.72 35.94 -6.40
CA GLN A 823 32.19 37.32 -6.17
C GLN A 823 31.16 38.40 -6.55
N SER A 824 31.27 39.60 -5.95
CA SER A 824 30.28 40.68 -6.08
C SER A 824 30.20 41.34 -7.47
N ARG A 825 31.27 41.33 -8.26
CA ARG A 825 31.29 41.83 -9.65
C ARG A 825 31.36 40.65 -10.61
N SER A 826 30.33 40.47 -11.44
CA SER A 826 30.35 39.51 -12.54
C SER A 826 29.40 39.91 -13.67
N ASP A 827 29.83 39.55 -14.87
CA ASP A 827 29.11 39.53 -16.15
C ASP A 827 27.78 38.75 -16.12
N LYS A 828 27.69 37.66 -15.35
CA LYS A 828 26.53 36.75 -15.32
C LYS A 828 25.99 36.48 -13.92
N ALA A 829 24.72 36.14 -13.84
CA ALA A 829 23.98 36.01 -12.57
C ALA A 829 24.56 34.96 -11.60
N LEU A 830 24.94 33.78 -12.08
CA LEU A 830 25.38 32.62 -11.30
C LEU A 830 26.89 32.35 -11.41
N ARG A 831 27.69 33.29 -11.92
CA ARG A 831 29.14 33.12 -12.00
C ARG A 831 29.75 32.77 -10.63
N GLY A 832 30.61 31.74 -10.63
CA GLY A 832 31.22 31.19 -9.41
C GLY A 832 30.39 30.10 -8.72
N PHE A 833 29.13 29.92 -9.11
CA PHE A 833 28.33 28.80 -8.63
C PHE A 833 28.80 27.50 -9.29
N ARG A 834 28.83 26.39 -8.54
CA ARG A 834 29.51 25.13 -8.92
C ARG A 834 28.52 23.99 -8.74
N VAL A 835 28.22 23.32 -9.84
CA VAL A 835 27.17 22.30 -9.93
C VAL A 835 27.82 21.00 -10.39
N LEU A 836 27.75 19.97 -9.53
CA LEU A 836 28.20 18.63 -9.88
C LEU A 836 26.98 17.79 -10.23
N GLU A 837 26.90 17.35 -11.48
CA GLU A 837 25.68 16.80 -12.05
C GLU A 837 25.88 15.35 -12.50
N LEU A 838 25.11 14.43 -11.92
CA LEU A 838 25.05 13.01 -12.28
C LEU A 838 23.67 12.72 -12.90
N SER A 839 23.56 12.98 -14.19
CA SER A 839 22.27 12.95 -14.89
C SER A 839 22.42 12.37 -16.30
N ARG A 840 21.29 12.04 -16.94
CA ARG A 840 21.23 11.61 -18.34
C ARG A 840 19.91 12.07 -18.97
N VAL A 841 19.81 11.97 -20.30
CA VAL A 841 18.58 12.19 -21.08
C VAL A 841 18.23 13.68 -21.20
N ILE A 842 17.09 14.16 -20.67
CA ILE A 842 16.59 15.53 -20.91
C ILE A 842 16.44 16.31 -19.60
N ALA A 843 15.56 15.90 -18.69
CA ALA A 843 15.10 16.76 -17.58
C ALA A 843 16.22 17.30 -16.68
N ALA A 844 17.00 16.43 -16.04
CA ALA A 844 18.12 16.86 -15.22
C ALA A 844 19.26 17.53 -16.03
N PRO A 845 19.64 17.03 -17.23
CA PRO A 845 20.55 17.77 -18.11
C PRO A 845 20.10 19.19 -18.46
N LEU A 846 18.82 19.42 -18.65
CA LEU A 846 18.31 20.75 -18.94
C LEU A 846 18.47 21.72 -17.75
N SER A 847 18.37 21.24 -16.51
CA SER A 847 18.58 22.11 -15.34
C SER A 847 20.01 22.65 -15.30
N GLY A 848 21.01 21.78 -15.53
CA GLY A 848 22.40 22.22 -15.62
C GLY A 848 22.66 23.15 -16.81
N LYS A 849 22.03 22.90 -17.96
CA LYS A 849 22.12 23.78 -19.15
C LYS A 849 21.54 25.17 -18.82
N THR A 850 20.46 25.22 -18.05
CA THR A 850 19.83 26.48 -17.63
C THR A 850 20.74 27.25 -16.67
N LEU A 851 21.27 26.59 -15.64
CA LEU A 851 22.18 27.21 -14.67
C LEU A 851 23.46 27.74 -15.35
N SER A 852 24.00 27.02 -16.34
CA SER A 852 25.19 27.46 -17.08
C SER A 852 24.91 28.60 -18.06
N ALA A 853 23.68 28.74 -18.58
CA ALA A 853 23.27 29.92 -19.35
C ALA A 853 23.37 31.21 -18.51
N HIS A 854 23.18 31.09 -17.20
CA HIS A 854 23.39 32.16 -16.24
C HIS A 854 24.80 32.19 -15.63
N GLY A 855 25.75 31.39 -16.14
CA GLY A 855 27.16 31.47 -15.81
C GLY A 855 27.67 30.50 -14.73
N ALA A 856 26.84 29.58 -14.23
CA ALA A 856 27.30 28.53 -13.32
C ALA A 856 28.33 27.61 -13.99
N ASP A 857 29.34 27.18 -13.24
CA ASP A 857 30.27 26.13 -13.67
C ASP A 857 29.66 24.76 -13.39
N VAL A 858 29.29 24.06 -14.47
CA VAL A 858 28.59 22.77 -14.40
C VAL A 858 29.52 21.66 -14.87
N LEU A 859 29.90 20.79 -13.94
CA LEU A 859 30.61 19.54 -14.22
C LEU A 859 29.58 18.41 -14.36
N TRP A 860 29.34 17.99 -15.60
CA TRP A 860 28.47 16.88 -15.93
C TRP A 860 29.26 15.57 -15.93
N VAL A 861 29.00 14.73 -14.93
CA VAL A 861 29.63 13.43 -14.72
C VAL A 861 28.88 12.36 -15.51
N THR A 862 29.56 11.83 -16.53
CA THR A 862 29.11 10.70 -17.33
C THR A 862 29.92 9.45 -16.96
N SER A 863 29.58 8.30 -17.57
CA SER A 863 30.29 7.04 -17.32
C SER A 863 30.91 6.51 -18.61
N PRO A 864 32.15 5.99 -18.58
CA PRO A 864 32.75 5.32 -19.74
C PRO A 864 32.03 4.02 -20.11
N ASN A 865 31.23 3.47 -19.20
CA ASN A 865 30.49 2.21 -19.37
C ASN A 865 29.05 2.42 -19.87
N LEU A 866 28.65 3.66 -20.17
CA LEU A 866 27.31 3.99 -20.65
C LEU A 866 27.38 4.62 -22.05
N PRO A 867 26.39 4.38 -22.94
CA PRO A 867 26.41 4.92 -24.28
C PRO A 867 26.20 6.45 -24.28
N ASP A 868 26.88 7.12 -25.20
CA ASP A 868 26.58 8.50 -25.64
C ASP A 868 25.20 8.58 -26.31
N LEU A 869 24.50 9.68 -26.13
CA LEU A 869 23.18 9.98 -26.72
C LEU A 869 23.29 11.22 -27.63
N PRO A 870 23.80 11.08 -28.87
CA PRO A 870 24.16 12.22 -29.72
C PRO A 870 23.05 13.24 -29.98
N THR A 871 21.77 12.83 -30.01
CA THR A 871 20.66 13.78 -30.19
C THR A 871 20.50 14.71 -28.99
N MET A 872 20.66 14.20 -27.77
CA MET A 872 20.38 14.94 -26.53
C MET A 872 21.66 15.58 -25.97
N ASP A 873 22.75 14.82 -25.90
CA ASP A 873 24.00 15.23 -25.24
C ASP A 873 24.66 16.43 -25.92
N ARG A 874 24.38 16.65 -27.22
CA ARG A 874 24.93 17.79 -27.97
C ARG A 874 24.23 19.09 -27.62
N ASP A 875 22.91 19.09 -27.44
CA ASP A 875 22.20 20.29 -27.02
C ASP A 875 22.32 20.52 -25.50
N PHE A 876 22.12 19.48 -24.67
CA PHE A 876 22.22 19.62 -23.21
C PHE A 876 23.65 19.73 -22.66
N GLY A 877 24.66 19.46 -23.50
CA GLY A 877 26.06 19.74 -23.19
C GLY A 877 26.45 21.22 -23.33
N ARG A 878 25.58 22.07 -23.89
CA ARG A 878 25.85 23.51 -24.02
C ARG A 878 25.98 24.15 -22.64
N GLY A 879 27.06 24.91 -22.46
CA GLY A 879 27.47 25.56 -21.22
C GLY A 879 28.13 24.66 -20.19
N LYS A 880 28.23 23.34 -20.45
CA LYS A 880 28.74 22.37 -19.48
C LYS A 880 30.12 21.85 -19.85
N ARG A 881 30.83 21.39 -18.84
CA ARG A 881 32.05 20.59 -18.97
C ARG A 881 31.71 19.14 -18.65
N THR A 882 32.19 18.20 -19.45
CA THR A 882 31.85 16.78 -19.35
C THR A 882 33.05 15.95 -18.94
N ILE A 883 32.92 15.24 -17.82
CA ILE A 883 33.93 14.30 -17.32
C ILE A 883 33.38 12.88 -17.31
N GLN A 884 34.27 11.89 -17.29
CA GLN A 884 33.91 10.48 -17.17
C GLN A 884 34.49 9.90 -15.89
N LEU A 885 33.62 9.25 -15.12
CA LEU A 885 33.95 8.51 -13.92
C LEU A 885 33.23 7.15 -13.93
N ASP A 886 33.98 6.07 -13.73
CA ASP A 886 33.41 4.76 -13.44
C ASP A 886 33.20 4.62 -11.94
N LEU A 887 31.97 4.80 -11.48
CA LEU A 887 31.65 4.69 -10.06
C LEU A 887 31.83 3.27 -9.51
N ASN A 888 32.11 2.25 -10.32
CA ASN A 888 32.53 0.95 -9.80
C ASN A 888 34.02 0.90 -9.43
N SER A 889 34.82 1.87 -9.88
CA SER A 889 36.21 2.03 -9.46
C SER A 889 36.31 2.85 -8.16
N PRO A 890 36.97 2.34 -7.12
CA PRO A 890 37.24 3.10 -5.91
C PRO A 890 38.03 4.41 -6.18
N SER A 891 38.91 4.44 -7.18
CA SER A 891 39.66 5.65 -7.54
C SER A 891 38.73 6.76 -8.02
N ASP A 892 37.77 6.42 -8.88
CA ASP A 892 36.83 7.37 -9.47
C ASP A 892 35.73 7.78 -8.48
N GLN A 893 35.38 6.90 -7.53
CA GLN A 893 34.57 7.30 -6.37
C GLN A 893 35.28 8.33 -5.51
N ASN A 894 36.59 8.15 -5.27
CA ASN A 894 37.39 9.12 -4.53
C ASN A 894 37.52 10.44 -5.30
N GLU A 895 37.72 10.39 -6.61
CA GLU A 895 37.74 11.55 -7.50
C GLU A 895 36.41 12.33 -7.44
N LEU A 896 35.27 11.63 -7.53
CA LEU A 896 33.95 12.24 -7.37
C LEU A 896 33.80 12.89 -5.98
N SER A 897 34.28 12.21 -4.94
CA SER A 897 34.28 12.70 -3.56
C SER A 897 35.12 13.97 -3.39
N GLN A 898 36.25 14.08 -4.11
CA GLN A 898 37.09 15.28 -4.13
C GLN A 898 36.41 16.44 -4.86
N LEU A 899 35.80 16.20 -6.02
CA LEU A 899 35.03 17.22 -6.73
C LEU A 899 33.87 17.75 -5.89
N LEU A 900 33.22 16.87 -5.12
CA LEU A 900 32.16 17.23 -4.17
C LEU A 900 32.61 18.17 -3.06
N GLU A 901 33.89 18.18 -2.66
CA GLU A 901 34.40 19.07 -1.60
C GLU A 901 34.16 20.55 -1.93
N GLU A 902 34.20 20.89 -3.22
CA GLU A 902 34.06 22.25 -3.73
C GLU A 902 32.72 22.53 -4.45
N ALA A 903 31.85 21.52 -4.55
CA ALA A 903 30.54 21.64 -5.21
C ALA A 903 29.51 22.34 -4.31
N HIS A 904 28.74 23.29 -4.83
CA HIS A 904 27.64 23.91 -4.08
C HIS A 904 26.32 23.14 -4.25
N VAL A 905 26.18 22.45 -5.39
CA VAL A 905 25.01 21.63 -5.71
C VAL A 905 25.46 20.25 -6.15
N PHE A 906 24.79 19.23 -5.65
CA PHE A 906 24.82 17.89 -6.21
C PHE A 906 23.48 17.61 -6.87
N VAL A 907 23.49 17.45 -8.20
CA VAL A 907 22.29 17.16 -9.00
C VAL A 907 22.32 15.69 -9.41
N GLN A 908 21.20 14.99 -9.23
CA GLN A 908 21.07 13.62 -9.69
C GLN A 908 19.73 13.35 -10.39
N GLY A 909 19.80 12.61 -11.50
CA GLY A 909 18.64 12.23 -12.32
C GLY A 909 18.28 10.75 -12.24
N PHE A 910 18.62 10.08 -11.14
CA PHE A 910 18.28 8.68 -10.93
C PHE A 910 17.05 8.54 -10.03
N ARG A 911 16.46 7.33 -10.05
CA ARG A 911 15.40 6.98 -9.09
C ARG A 911 15.85 7.30 -7.65
N PRO A 912 14.94 7.79 -6.79
CA PRO A 912 15.16 7.88 -5.35
C PRO A 912 15.94 6.68 -4.79
N GLY A 913 16.98 6.96 -4.00
CA GLY A 913 17.88 5.94 -3.44
C GLY A 913 18.94 5.36 -4.41
N GLY A 914 18.86 5.68 -5.71
CA GLY A 914 19.70 5.08 -6.76
C GLY A 914 21.21 5.28 -6.60
N VAL A 915 21.63 6.37 -5.93
CA VAL A 915 23.05 6.66 -5.60
C VAL A 915 23.30 6.73 -4.08
N ALA A 916 22.28 6.50 -3.25
CA ALA A 916 22.38 6.61 -1.79
C ALA A 916 23.35 5.57 -1.20
N HIS A 917 23.31 4.33 -1.70
CA HIS A 917 24.22 3.25 -1.28
C HIS A 917 25.71 3.53 -1.59
N ARG A 918 26.00 4.57 -2.38
CA ARG A 918 27.36 5.02 -2.70
C ARG A 918 27.80 6.21 -1.84
N GLY A 919 27.03 6.56 -0.80
CA GLY A 919 27.33 7.66 0.12
C GLY A 919 26.82 9.03 -0.34
N PHE A 920 26.01 9.09 -1.41
CA PHE A 920 25.50 10.34 -1.99
C PHE A 920 24.01 10.57 -1.67
N SER A 921 23.54 10.14 -0.50
CA SER A 921 22.19 10.49 -0.04
C SER A 921 22.15 11.95 0.44
N PRO A 922 20.98 12.63 0.37
CA PRO A 922 20.83 14.00 0.89
C PRO A 922 21.26 14.14 2.36
N ASP A 923 20.92 13.17 3.20
CA ASP A 923 21.31 13.18 4.61
C ASP A 923 22.83 13.02 4.81
N ALA A 924 23.49 12.16 4.01
CA ALA A 924 24.94 11.97 4.09
C ALA A 924 25.69 13.23 3.61
N LEU A 925 25.24 13.82 2.50
CA LEU A 925 25.83 15.03 1.93
C LEU A 925 25.61 16.24 2.83
N SER A 926 24.40 16.45 3.35
CA SER A 926 24.11 17.58 4.24
C SER A 926 24.88 17.50 5.55
N LYS A 927 25.05 16.31 6.12
CA LYS A 927 25.89 16.09 7.30
C LYS A 927 27.37 16.35 7.00
N ARG A 928 27.89 15.87 5.87
CA ARG A 928 29.30 16.07 5.47
C ARG A 928 29.63 17.55 5.23
N PHE A 929 28.73 18.27 4.57
CA PHE A 929 28.95 19.65 4.12
C PHE A 929 28.21 20.70 4.95
N GLN A 930 27.76 20.35 6.16
CA GLN A 930 27.02 21.25 7.05
C GLN A 930 27.73 22.60 7.29
N HIS A 931 29.06 22.58 7.38
CA HIS A 931 29.89 23.75 7.64
C HIS A 931 29.92 24.79 6.50
N ARG A 932 29.48 24.41 5.29
CA ARG A 932 29.45 25.29 4.09
C ARG A 932 28.13 25.27 3.33
N ASN A 933 27.18 24.48 3.82
CA ASN A 933 25.95 24.08 3.14
C ASN A 933 26.16 23.29 1.83
N ILE A 934 25.14 22.53 1.44
CA ILE A 934 25.03 21.92 0.11
C ILE A 934 23.57 21.86 -0.33
N ILE A 935 23.32 21.97 -1.63
CA ILE A 935 22.01 21.75 -2.23
C ILE A 935 22.01 20.35 -2.88
N CYS A 936 21.08 19.49 -2.46
CA CYS A 936 20.86 18.17 -3.03
C CYS A 936 19.62 18.21 -3.94
N ALA A 937 19.83 18.18 -5.25
CA ALA A 937 18.76 18.33 -6.23
C ALA A 937 18.46 17.00 -6.95
N ASN A 938 17.21 16.55 -6.88
CA ASN A 938 16.79 15.26 -7.40
C ASN A 938 15.72 15.44 -8.49
N MET A 939 15.95 14.80 -9.64
CA MET A 939 14.97 14.62 -10.71
C MET A 939 14.52 13.16 -10.76
N SER A 940 13.22 12.92 -10.69
CA SER A 940 12.64 11.57 -10.74
C SER A 940 11.43 11.48 -11.66
N ALA A 941 11.02 10.26 -12.02
CA ALA A 941 9.84 10.07 -12.84
C ALA A 941 8.54 10.28 -12.03
N TYR A 942 8.43 9.60 -10.87
CA TYR A 942 7.18 9.49 -10.12
C TYR A 942 7.16 10.25 -8.79
N GLY A 943 8.26 10.88 -8.39
CA GLY A 943 8.41 11.55 -7.10
C GLY A 943 9.15 10.69 -6.07
N PRO A 944 9.54 11.29 -4.93
CA PRO A 944 10.22 10.58 -3.84
C PRO A 944 9.28 9.62 -3.08
N ASP A 945 7.97 9.83 -3.16
CA ASP A 945 6.95 9.11 -2.41
C ASP A 945 6.09 8.17 -3.28
N GLY A 946 5.46 7.19 -2.62
CA GLY A 946 4.52 6.26 -3.23
C GLY A 946 5.15 4.98 -3.79
N PRO A 947 4.32 3.99 -4.17
CA PRO A 947 4.79 2.66 -4.56
C PRO A 947 5.63 2.62 -5.84
N TRP A 948 5.62 3.70 -6.63
CA TRP A 948 6.40 3.81 -7.87
C TRP A 948 7.65 4.69 -7.73
N SER A 949 8.00 5.13 -6.51
CA SER A 949 9.17 5.99 -6.28
C SER A 949 10.49 5.35 -6.74
N ASP A 950 10.60 4.02 -6.69
CA ASP A 950 11.77 3.26 -7.14
C ASP A 950 11.71 2.84 -8.63
N LYS A 951 10.63 3.14 -9.34
CA LYS A 951 10.41 2.70 -10.73
C LYS A 951 11.11 3.62 -11.71
N ARG A 952 11.46 3.06 -12.86
CA ARG A 952 12.02 3.81 -13.99
C ARG A 952 10.89 4.46 -14.77
N GLY A 953 11.11 5.68 -15.25
CA GLY A 953 10.15 6.36 -16.09
C GLY A 953 10.84 7.37 -16.99
N PHE A 954 10.10 7.79 -18.00
CA PHE A 954 10.47 8.78 -19.01
C PHE A 954 9.23 9.62 -19.28
N ASP A 955 9.40 10.84 -19.75
CA ASP A 955 8.29 11.75 -20.08
C ASP A 955 7.16 11.04 -20.86
N SER A 956 7.49 10.43 -22.00
CA SER A 956 6.50 9.71 -22.80
C SER A 956 5.75 8.58 -22.06
N LEU A 957 6.37 7.94 -21.07
CA LEU A 957 5.72 6.92 -20.23
C LEU A 957 4.79 7.58 -19.22
N ILE A 958 5.19 8.70 -18.61
CA ILE A 958 4.32 9.48 -17.71
C ILE A 958 3.10 10.00 -18.47
N GLN A 959 3.29 10.56 -19.66
CA GLN A 959 2.16 10.99 -20.49
C GLN A 959 1.18 9.84 -20.79
N THR A 960 1.71 8.61 -20.90
CA THR A 960 0.93 7.40 -21.21
C THR A 960 0.17 6.89 -19.98
N CYS A 961 0.85 6.73 -18.85
CA CYS A 961 0.24 6.15 -17.66
C CYS A 961 -0.62 7.14 -16.88
N ALA A 962 -0.41 8.45 -17.08
CA ALA A 962 -1.07 9.49 -16.29
C ALA A 962 -2.21 10.22 -17.02
N GLY A 963 -2.79 9.64 -18.09
CA GLY A 963 -3.98 10.19 -18.73
C GLY A 963 -3.76 11.18 -19.86
N MET A 964 -2.57 11.80 -19.98
CA MET A 964 -2.34 12.88 -20.94
C MET A 964 -2.54 12.45 -22.39
N ASN A 965 -2.02 11.28 -22.78
CA ASN A 965 -2.11 10.83 -24.17
C ASN A 965 -3.54 10.52 -24.60
N ILE A 966 -4.40 10.02 -23.70
CA ILE A 966 -5.83 9.83 -23.99
C ILE A 966 -6.50 11.20 -24.13
N SER A 967 -6.32 12.09 -23.15
CA SER A 967 -6.93 13.43 -23.18
C SER A 967 -6.55 14.23 -24.43
N GLU A 968 -5.28 14.20 -24.83
CA GLU A 968 -4.81 14.85 -26.07
C GLU A 968 -5.49 14.29 -27.32
N ALA A 969 -5.70 12.96 -27.37
CA ALA A 969 -6.35 12.30 -28.49
C ALA A 969 -7.86 12.64 -28.57
N GLU A 970 -8.52 12.68 -27.41
CA GLU A 970 -9.94 13.09 -27.29
C GLU A 970 -10.16 14.51 -27.82
N HIS A 971 -9.30 15.46 -27.42
CA HIS A 971 -9.38 16.85 -27.89
C HIS A 971 -9.07 16.97 -29.39
N PHE A 972 -8.10 16.21 -29.90
CA PHE A 972 -7.79 16.20 -31.33
C PHE A 972 -8.92 15.61 -32.17
N GLY A 973 -9.77 14.74 -31.61
CA GLY A 973 -11.01 14.28 -32.22
C GLY A 973 -10.82 13.55 -33.55
N ALA A 974 -9.84 12.63 -33.61
CA ALA A 974 -9.56 11.78 -34.77
C ALA A 974 -9.64 10.26 -34.46
N GLU A 975 -10.32 9.90 -33.36
CA GLU A 975 -10.51 8.51 -32.91
C GLU A 975 -9.20 7.73 -32.68
N GLU A 976 -8.12 8.45 -32.35
CA GLU A 976 -6.85 7.86 -31.97
C GLU A 976 -6.90 7.34 -30.52
N ALA A 977 -6.28 6.20 -30.24
CA ALA A 977 -6.23 5.67 -28.87
C ALA A 977 -5.39 6.53 -27.92
N ALA A 978 -4.36 7.19 -28.46
CA ALA A 978 -3.42 8.01 -27.70
C ALA A 978 -2.65 8.94 -28.64
N ARG A 979 -2.45 10.18 -28.21
CA ARG A 979 -1.69 11.21 -28.93
C ARG A 979 -0.59 11.79 -28.02
N PRO A 980 0.69 11.70 -28.41
CA PRO A 980 1.77 12.34 -27.66
C PRO A 980 1.74 13.86 -27.85
N THR A 981 2.19 14.62 -26.85
CA THR A 981 2.43 16.06 -27.01
C THR A 981 3.56 16.33 -28.03
N PRO A 982 3.61 17.52 -28.65
CA PRO A 982 4.61 17.85 -29.69
C PRO A 982 6.07 17.85 -29.20
N CYS A 983 6.30 17.89 -27.89
CA CYS A 983 7.61 17.85 -27.24
C CYS A 983 7.60 16.95 -25.99
N GLN A 984 8.79 16.68 -25.41
CA GLN A 984 8.89 16.08 -24.07
C GLN A 984 8.64 17.18 -23.02
N ILE A 985 7.38 17.59 -22.92
CA ILE A 985 6.92 18.74 -22.14
C ILE A 985 7.25 18.63 -20.64
N LEU A 986 7.14 17.43 -20.08
CA LEU A 986 7.38 17.15 -18.66
C LEU A 986 8.88 17.18 -18.36
N ASP A 987 9.70 16.64 -19.26
CA ASP A 987 11.15 16.70 -19.13
C ASP A 987 11.64 18.15 -19.20
N HIS A 988 11.15 18.93 -20.16
CA HIS A 988 11.57 20.32 -20.34
C HIS A 988 11.12 21.21 -19.16
N ALA A 989 9.83 21.19 -18.82
CA ALA A 989 9.35 21.96 -17.67
C ALA A 989 9.98 21.48 -16.36
N GLY A 990 10.17 20.16 -16.19
CA GLY A 990 10.88 19.59 -15.05
C GLY A 990 12.32 20.10 -14.91
N GLY A 991 13.07 20.20 -16.02
CA GLY A 991 14.43 20.73 -16.00
C GLY A 991 14.51 22.20 -15.57
N TYR A 992 13.65 23.05 -16.11
CA TYR A 992 13.57 24.46 -15.70
C TYR A 992 13.09 24.61 -14.25
N PHE A 993 12.11 23.81 -13.82
CA PHE A 993 11.66 23.80 -12.43
C PHE A 993 12.74 23.29 -11.46
N LEU A 994 13.58 22.34 -11.87
CA LEU A 994 14.72 21.91 -11.04
C LEU A 994 15.78 23.00 -10.95
N ALA A 995 16.08 23.72 -12.04
CA ALA A 995 16.96 24.89 -12.00
C ALA A 995 16.41 25.97 -11.07
N ALA A 996 15.13 26.32 -11.20
CA ALA A 996 14.44 27.24 -10.31
C ALA A 996 14.46 26.76 -8.85
N GLY A 997 14.23 25.47 -8.58
CA GLY A 997 14.32 24.93 -7.22
C GLY A 997 15.72 25.04 -6.63
N ILE A 998 16.77 24.80 -7.44
CA ILE A 998 18.17 24.99 -7.04
C ILE A 998 18.46 26.46 -6.73
N GLU A 999 18.03 27.39 -7.58
CA GLU A 999 18.23 28.83 -7.37
C GLU A 999 17.43 29.36 -6.18
N ALA A 1000 16.21 28.86 -5.96
CA ALA A 1000 15.41 29.18 -4.78
C ALA A 1000 16.07 28.67 -3.50
N ALA A 1001 16.61 27.45 -3.52
CA ALA A 1001 17.40 26.91 -2.42
C ALA A 1001 18.68 27.72 -2.17
N LEU A 1002 19.37 28.16 -3.23
CA LEU A 1002 20.55 29.04 -3.12
C LEU A 1002 20.19 30.40 -2.51
N TYR A 1003 19.06 30.98 -2.92
CA TYR A 1003 18.56 32.21 -2.32
C TYR A 1003 18.25 32.02 -0.82
N LYS A 1004 17.63 30.89 -0.45
CA LYS A 1004 17.39 30.54 0.96
C LYS A 1004 18.67 30.28 1.73
N GLN A 1005 19.70 29.67 1.14
CA GLN A 1005 21.02 29.62 1.76
C GLN A 1005 21.59 31.01 2.03
N ALA A 1006 21.41 31.93 1.08
CA ALA A 1006 21.87 33.30 1.23
C ALA A 1006 21.16 34.08 2.34
N THR A 1007 19.88 33.81 2.59
CA THR A 1007 19.06 34.56 3.55
C THR A 1007 18.84 33.85 4.89
N GLU A 1008 18.90 32.52 4.92
CA GLU A 1008 18.50 31.66 6.06
C GLU A 1008 19.53 30.57 6.38
N GLY A 1009 20.51 30.35 5.50
CA GLY A 1009 21.55 29.33 5.66
C GLY A 1009 21.04 27.88 5.52
N GLY A 1010 21.90 26.93 5.87
CA GLY A 1010 21.58 25.51 5.92
C GLY A 1010 21.71 24.76 4.60
N SER A 1011 21.71 23.43 4.67
CA SER A 1011 21.67 22.58 3.47
C SER A 1011 20.23 22.32 3.07
N TRP A 1012 19.97 22.20 1.76
CA TRP A 1012 18.62 22.10 1.22
C TRP A 1012 18.50 20.92 0.27
N GLN A 1013 17.32 20.31 0.23
CA GLN A 1013 16.91 19.33 -0.75
C GLN A 1013 15.89 19.95 -1.70
N VAL A 1014 16.06 19.67 -2.99
CA VAL A 1014 15.14 20.06 -4.06
C VAL A 1014 14.66 18.78 -4.74
N ASP A 1015 13.37 18.54 -4.78
CA ASP A 1015 12.79 17.42 -5.51
C ASP A 1015 11.83 17.92 -6.59
N VAL A 1016 12.05 17.45 -7.83
CA VAL A 1016 11.14 17.64 -8.96
C VAL A 1016 10.84 16.28 -9.58
N SER A 1017 9.58 16.06 -9.97
CA SER A 1017 9.20 14.84 -10.68
C SER A 1017 8.39 15.12 -11.92
N LEU A 1018 8.57 14.29 -12.96
CA LEU A 1018 7.81 14.38 -14.20
C LEU A 1018 6.31 14.23 -13.96
N ALA A 1019 5.93 13.34 -13.05
CA ALA A 1019 4.56 13.19 -12.58
C ALA A 1019 4.01 14.46 -11.87
N GLY A 1020 4.81 15.12 -11.04
CA GLY A 1020 4.44 16.40 -10.42
C GLY A 1020 4.26 17.52 -11.45
N VAL A 1021 5.15 17.58 -12.44
CA VAL A 1021 5.04 18.50 -13.59
C VAL A 1021 3.78 18.21 -14.39
N MET A 1022 3.45 16.94 -14.63
CA MET A 1022 2.22 16.53 -15.32
C MET A 1022 0.98 16.99 -14.56
N LYS A 1023 0.95 16.80 -13.23
CA LYS A 1023 -0.17 17.21 -12.38
C LYS A 1023 -0.35 18.72 -12.41
N TYR A 1024 0.75 19.48 -12.35
CA TYR A 1024 0.71 20.94 -12.49
C TYR A 1024 0.21 21.36 -13.88
N LEU A 1025 0.73 20.77 -14.97
CA LEU A 1025 0.28 21.06 -16.34
C LEU A 1025 -1.21 20.76 -16.54
N ARG A 1026 -1.69 19.62 -16.03
CA ARG A 1026 -3.12 19.26 -16.05
C ARG A 1026 -3.97 20.31 -15.34
N SER A 1027 -3.50 20.85 -14.22
CA SER A 1027 -4.24 21.86 -13.45
C SER A 1027 -4.40 23.21 -14.18
N LEU A 1028 -3.55 23.50 -15.18
CA LEU A 1028 -3.67 24.70 -16.02
C LEU A 1028 -4.84 24.64 -17.01
N GLY A 1029 -5.54 23.50 -17.07
CA GLY A 1029 -6.59 23.24 -18.05
C GLY A 1029 -6.04 22.98 -19.46
N GLN A 1030 -6.96 22.76 -20.39
CA GLN A 1030 -6.69 22.50 -21.80
C GLN A 1030 -7.52 23.46 -22.67
N PHE A 1031 -7.09 23.69 -23.89
CA PHE A 1031 -7.87 24.43 -24.89
C PHE A 1031 -9.09 23.61 -25.32
N GLU A 1032 -10.22 24.27 -25.54
CA GLU A 1032 -11.46 23.58 -25.91
C GLU A 1032 -11.37 22.94 -27.30
N GLY A 1033 -11.77 21.67 -27.39
CA GLY A 1033 -11.81 20.92 -28.64
C GLY A 1033 -10.47 20.95 -29.39
N LYS A 1034 -10.53 21.24 -30.70
CA LYS A 1034 -9.34 21.25 -31.57
C LYS A 1034 -8.57 22.58 -31.60
N SER A 1035 -9.04 23.60 -30.88
CA SER A 1035 -8.50 24.97 -30.99
C SER A 1035 -7.01 25.04 -30.63
N GLY A 1036 -6.55 24.26 -29.64
CA GLY A 1036 -5.13 24.20 -29.25
C GLY A 1036 -4.18 23.66 -30.33
N PHE A 1037 -4.70 23.00 -31.36
CA PHE A 1037 -3.92 22.47 -32.48
C PHE A 1037 -3.83 23.44 -33.67
N GLU A 1038 -4.55 24.57 -33.65
CA GLU A 1038 -4.62 25.55 -34.74
C GLU A 1038 -3.41 26.52 -34.73
N THR A 1039 -2.21 25.95 -34.66
CA THR A 1039 -0.94 26.69 -34.70
C THR A 1039 0.12 25.89 -35.46
N GLN A 1040 1.14 26.58 -35.97
CA GLN A 1040 2.27 25.90 -36.61
C GLN A 1040 3.10 25.10 -35.59
N ASP A 1041 3.68 23.99 -36.03
CA ASP A 1041 4.75 23.29 -35.29
C ASP A 1041 6.12 23.72 -35.81
N PHE A 1042 7.15 23.57 -34.98
CA PHE A 1042 8.55 23.81 -35.33
C PHE A 1042 9.29 22.46 -35.40
N THR A 1043 9.64 22.02 -36.60
CA THR A 1043 10.16 20.67 -36.84
C THR A 1043 11.62 20.65 -37.25
N CYS A 1044 12.13 21.78 -37.78
CA CYS A 1044 13.52 21.97 -38.13
C CYS A 1044 13.97 23.42 -37.86
N THR A 1045 15.28 23.68 -37.89
CA THR A 1045 15.83 25.02 -37.65
C THR A 1045 15.37 26.08 -38.64
N LYS A 1046 14.90 25.70 -39.85
CA LYS A 1046 14.36 26.65 -40.83
C LYS A 1046 12.98 27.20 -40.44
N ASP A 1047 12.27 26.49 -39.58
CA ASP A 1047 10.96 26.93 -39.06
C ASP A 1047 11.14 27.97 -37.95
N VAL A 1048 12.35 28.07 -37.38
CA VAL A 1048 12.67 28.93 -36.23
C VAL A 1048 13.13 30.31 -36.71
N PRO A 1049 12.58 31.42 -36.16
CA PRO A 1049 13.08 32.76 -36.43
C PRO A 1049 14.59 32.90 -36.16
N GLU A 1050 15.31 33.56 -37.06
CA GLU A 1050 16.78 33.67 -37.02
C GLU A 1050 17.26 34.36 -35.73
N GLU A 1051 16.48 35.29 -35.20
CA GLU A 1051 16.70 35.97 -33.93
C GLU A 1051 16.55 35.07 -32.69
N TYR A 1052 16.11 33.82 -32.84
CA TYR A 1052 16.07 32.82 -31.77
C TYR A 1052 17.15 31.75 -31.94
N LEU A 1053 17.94 31.82 -33.00
CA LEU A 1053 19.06 30.91 -33.24
C LEU A 1053 20.39 31.58 -32.92
N GLU A 1054 21.38 30.79 -32.53
CA GLU A 1054 22.77 31.20 -32.48
C GLU A 1054 23.63 30.17 -33.20
N THR A 1055 24.78 30.61 -33.71
CA THR A 1055 25.74 29.75 -34.40
C THR A 1055 27.09 29.86 -33.72
N ARG A 1056 27.62 28.73 -33.24
CA ARG A 1056 28.94 28.67 -32.56
C ARG A 1056 29.73 27.44 -32.99
N GLU A 1057 31.06 27.54 -32.90
CA GLU A 1057 31.94 26.39 -33.09
C GLU A 1057 31.90 25.46 -31.87
N THR A 1058 31.92 24.15 -32.11
CA THR A 1058 31.85 23.11 -31.07
C THR A 1058 32.94 22.07 -31.30
N GLY A 1059 33.15 21.15 -30.34
CA GLY A 1059 34.03 19.99 -30.52
C GLY A 1059 33.57 19.01 -31.60
N PHE A 1060 32.38 19.22 -32.20
CA PHE A 1060 31.84 18.42 -33.29
C PHE A 1060 31.64 19.22 -34.59
N GLY A 1061 32.17 20.45 -34.64
CA GLY A 1061 32.02 21.39 -35.76
C GLY A 1061 30.98 22.49 -35.49
N LYS A 1062 30.70 23.29 -36.51
CA LYS A 1062 29.75 24.41 -36.46
C LYS A 1062 28.34 23.94 -36.08
N MET A 1063 27.78 24.49 -35.02
CA MET A 1063 26.43 24.19 -34.53
C MET A 1063 25.55 25.42 -34.63
N THR A 1064 24.36 25.29 -35.23
CA THR A 1064 23.29 26.30 -35.18
C THR A 1064 22.17 25.77 -34.30
N ALA A 1065 21.80 26.47 -33.23
CA ALA A 1065 20.85 25.98 -32.24
C ALA A 1065 20.03 27.11 -31.61
N VAL A 1066 18.89 26.77 -31.00
CA VAL A 1066 18.05 27.74 -30.28
C VAL A 1066 18.85 28.38 -29.14
N ARG A 1067 18.88 29.72 -29.04
CA ARG A 1067 19.50 30.45 -27.92
C ARG A 1067 18.61 30.36 -26.67
N HIS A 1068 19.10 30.77 -25.50
CA HIS A 1068 18.24 30.81 -24.31
C HIS A 1068 17.20 31.92 -24.45
N SER A 1069 15.95 31.67 -24.08
CA SER A 1069 14.84 32.59 -24.33
C SER A 1069 14.70 33.73 -23.34
N ALA A 1070 15.34 33.64 -22.18
CA ALA A 1070 15.37 34.71 -21.20
C ALA A 1070 16.49 35.73 -21.47
N SER A 1071 16.20 37.01 -21.25
CA SER A 1071 17.18 38.09 -21.20
C SER A 1071 17.06 38.88 -19.89
N LEU A 1072 18.19 39.27 -19.32
CA LEU A 1072 18.28 40.11 -18.12
C LEU A 1072 18.86 41.48 -18.51
N GLU A 1073 18.20 42.56 -18.10
CA GLU A 1073 18.67 43.93 -18.37
C GLU A 1073 20.06 44.18 -17.73
N GLY A 1074 21.07 44.41 -18.57
CA GLY A 1074 22.43 44.71 -18.11
C GLY A 1074 23.24 43.52 -17.56
N VAL A 1075 22.73 42.28 -17.67
CA VAL A 1075 23.43 41.06 -17.25
C VAL A 1075 23.47 40.07 -18.40
N GLU A 1076 24.64 39.49 -18.68
CA GLU A 1076 24.80 38.56 -19.80
C GLU A 1076 24.07 37.24 -19.54
N VAL A 1077 23.45 36.69 -20.60
CA VAL A 1077 22.76 35.40 -20.59
C VAL A 1077 23.15 34.62 -21.84
N GLY A 1078 23.51 33.36 -21.68
CA GLY A 1078 23.95 32.48 -22.76
C GLY A 1078 25.08 31.55 -22.31
N TRP A 1079 25.45 30.60 -23.16
CA TRP A 1079 26.45 29.58 -22.80
C TRP A 1079 27.86 29.98 -23.20
N ASP A 1080 28.81 29.90 -22.25
CA ASP A 1080 30.22 30.20 -22.53
C ASP A 1080 30.93 29.03 -23.22
N ILE A 1081 30.66 27.83 -22.71
CA ILE A 1081 31.29 26.58 -23.14
C ILE A 1081 30.40 25.88 -24.14
N MET A 1082 30.97 25.40 -25.25
CA MET A 1082 30.25 24.66 -26.28
C MET A 1082 30.55 23.15 -26.17
N PRO A 1083 29.60 22.29 -26.56
CA PRO A 1083 29.70 20.85 -26.36
C PRO A 1083 30.89 20.27 -27.13
N LYS A 1084 31.51 19.26 -26.54
CA LYS A 1084 32.63 18.49 -27.12
C LYS A 1084 32.47 17.01 -26.73
N PRO A 1085 33.28 16.08 -27.28
CA PRO A 1085 33.18 14.66 -26.95
C PRO A 1085 33.12 14.41 -25.44
N LEU A 1086 32.20 13.55 -24.99
CA LEU A 1086 32.01 13.28 -23.56
C LEU A 1086 33.33 12.84 -22.91
N GLY A 1087 33.64 13.42 -21.74
CA GLY A 1087 34.85 13.08 -20.98
C GLY A 1087 36.12 13.79 -21.42
N SER A 1088 36.03 14.76 -22.34
CA SER A 1088 37.19 15.52 -22.83
C SER A 1088 37.54 16.76 -22.00
N ASP A 1089 36.83 17.02 -20.90
CA ASP A 1089 37.19 18.06 -19.93
C ASP A 1089 38.09 17.53 -18.81
N GLU A 1090 38.85 18.45 -18.21
CA GLU A 1090 39.63 18.16 -17.01
C GLU A 1090 38.71 18.03 -15.78
N LYS A 1091 39.05 17.08 -14.89
CA LYS A 1091 38.35 16.81 -13.63
C LYS A 1091 38.67 17.85 -12.55
N LYS A 1092 38.39 19.13 -12.82
CA LYS A 1092 38.64 20.25 -11.88
C LYS A 1092 37.64 21.39 -12.06
N TRP A 1093 37.41 22.20 -11.04
CA TRP A 1093 36.59 23.42 -11.12
C TRP A 1093 37.30 24.55 -11.86
N LEU A 1094 36.54 25.51 -12.42
CA LEU A 1094 37.06 26.76 -12.99
C LEU A 1094 37.45 27.79 -11.93
#